data_AF-A0A945RWN6-F1
#
_entry.id   AF-A0A945RWN6-F1
#
_cell.length_a   1.000
_cell.length_b   1.000
_cell.length_c   1.000
_cell.angle_alpha   90.00
_cell.angle_beta   90.00
_cell.angle_gamma   90.00
#
_symmetry.space_group_name_H-M   'P 1'
#
loop_
_entity.id
_entity.type
_entity.pdbx_description
1 polymer ?
#
loop_
_entity_poly.entity_id
_entity_poly.type
_entity_poly.pdbx_seq_one_letter_code
_entity_poly.pdbx_strand_id
1 'polypeptide(L)'
;MSPRHIQLGVVCLLSWLCLLLPTEGGTVAYWEFDTYVAGLTPATVGGERMALRRAGGGGDFACVDSPALAALPNPDSAASFVGDPKTNAGCLRSPGNPVENRLLTTVSGTNVLKLHDTAWTVEGWIRCDGEDPDGFGDVILTTRDEPRWCGLTLMVVRPLRPGEGRRLSAYFAVKAQDDGEAGQAFGLRTEGVLESGRWHHIALSWDGRGDGPPAAWLLVDGVMEARSEAPADFDTVLADRYAIDCLHIGARQGSEKNSFAGDLDEFRISEGVLQPVDMLVFPERVGPLLRAHQVARKRDLLPRTPRLSDVLMRALRWRPIHAKDPHDTMQAMDAFHVTGLVWAYIHDPKVIAEVNTSGRFFQGAVTSSLSTMRNLLGLSQKADNVETQAFIQRYGCLSLDGSPNEQPWKRHWRNAFARCSGCCSNPDFEKLYVRALQTYTKAGATMIQRDEGNGNDNRPNYGGCFCDHCMDGFRTFLTERVGATELAEGGIEDIKTFDYREALRAAGAPVGDAFSRWDGGALKRHFRAYQHQVSIGFMARTRAALNESADTSVAMSCNNGVRTFDDVMQQFDWFFGELSRHHATPANLYRTAAMAGRLNRLQIVTMPKKGAHSLYGDPKGWERHTRQTIAVSYAVGAICMVPWDVYMPNTFSENRERSETARYFGKPADYADLFGFIRANDALLHGYEDAAAIGPGLFETRWGRDFPVVTEEGDDVYAFVRARPGDANAPVVVHLIDWRDTPTPFAVRLNPEAFFGDKTVGATLVAPVPYDPARHQAAEAEAQRLRKMAGSAQSFSPEQASAFKALSQARDLALVADGDDLVVRIPAIHPWALLVIEDR
;
A
#
# COMPACT_ATOMS: atom_id res chain seq x y z
N MET A 1 -54.27 -5.71 3.57
CA MET A 1 -54.16 -6.33 4.91
C MET A 1 -53.33 -7.59 4.79
N SER A 2 -52.22 -7.64 5.53
CA SER A 2 -51.36 -8.81 5.79
C SER A 2 -52.08 -9.86 6.68
N PRO A 3 -51.40 -10.90 7.17
CA PRO A 3 -50.66 -11.99 6.50
C PRO A 3 -51.13 -13.36 7.07
N ARG A 4 -50.59 -14.49 6.60
CA ARG A 4 -50.05 -15.61 7.42
C ARG A 4 -49.85 -16.91 6.62
N HIS A 5 -48.60 -17.40 6.69
CA HIS A 5 -48.18 -18.82 6.64
C HIS A 5 -48.14 -19.50 5.26
N ILE A 6 -46.93 -19.53 4.67
CA ILE A 6 -46.16 -20.74 4.30
C ILE A 6 -44.78 -20.24 3.83
N GLN A 7 -43.74 -20.45 4.64
CA GLN A 7 -42.37 -20.69 4.20
C GLN A 7 -41.54 -21.15 5.40
N LEU A 8 -41.10 -22.41 5.36
CA LEU A 8 -40.16 -23.02 6.28
C LEU A 8 -39.19 -23.83 5.40
N GLY A 9 -37.90 -23.49 5.45
CA GLY A 9 -36.83 -24.40 5.03
C GLY A 9 -35.84 -23.93 3.97
N VAL A 10 -35.16 -22.77 4.10
CA VAL A 10 -33.77 -22.54 3.59
C VAL A 10 -33.07 -21.41 4.38
N VAL A 11 -32.97 -21.51 5.71
CA VAL A 11 -32.08 -20.65 6.52
C VAL A 11 -31.53 -21.51 7.67
N CYS A 12 -30.39 -22.18 7.46
CA CYS A 12 -29.54 -22.76 8.54
C CYS A 12 -28.22 -23.42 8.06
N LEU A 13 -27.60 -23.00 6.95
CA LEU A 13 -26.35 -23.64 6.46
C LEU A 13 -25.19 -22.67 6.12
N LEU A 14 -25.18 -21.45 6.71
CA LEU A 14 -24.10 -20.46 6.56
C LEU A 14 -23.57 -19.93 7.92
N SER A 15 -23.69 -20.72 8.98
CA SER A 15 -23.29 -20.31 10.34
C SER A 15 -22.33 -21.29 11.04
N TRP A 16 -21.67 -22.19 10.30
CA TRP A 16 -20.76 -23.21 10.86
C TRP A 16 -19.33 -23.09 10.30
N LEU A 17 -18.76 -21.89 10.40
CA LEU A 17 -17.32 -21.63 10.20
C LEU A 17 -16.81 -20.55 11.17
N CYS A 18 -17.45 -20.46 12.33
CA CYS A 18 -16.96 -19.76 13.50
C CYS A 18 -16.64 -20.82 14.58
N LEU A 19 -15.42 -20.75 15.11
CA LEU A 19 -15.01 -21.35 16.39
C LEU A 19 -15.03 -22.88 16.46
N LEU A 20 -13.94 -23.48 15.98
CA LEU A 20 -13.31 -24.58 16.72
C LEU A 20 -11.87 -24.17 16.99
N LEU A 21 -11.70 -23.46 18.12
CA LEU A 21 -10.41 -23.33 18.78
C LEU A 21 -9.93 -24.74 19.15
N PRO A 22 -8.62 -25.04 19.09
CA PRO A 22 -8.10 -26.15 19.87
C PRO A 22 -8.31 -25.81 21.35
N THR A 23 -9.35 -26.39 21.94
CA THR A 23 -9.38 -26.70 23.37
C THR A 23 -8.55 -27.97 23.54
N GLU A 24 -7.55 -27.91 24.41
CA GLU A 24 -6.59 -28.98 24.76
C GLU A 24 -5.31 -29.04 23.91
N GLY A 25 -4.30 -28.29 24.37
CA GLY A 25 -2.93 -28.32 23.88
C GLY A 25 -2.15 -27.22 24.61
N GLY A 26 -1.45 -27.60 25.69
CA GLY A 26 -0.93 -26.67 26.69
C GLY A 26 0.28 -25.83 26.23
N THR A 27 0.12 -24.51 26.24
CA THR A 27 1.08 -23.51 26.73
C THR A 27 2.60 -23.66 26.47
N VAL A 28 3.13 -22.75 25.64
CA VAL A 28 4.55 -22.59 25.30
C VAL A 28 5.07 -21.26 25.86
N ALA A 29 5.91 -21.30 26.88
CA ALA A 29 6.82 -20.17 27.17
C ALA A 29 6.23 -18.74 27.24
N TYR A 30 5.31 -18.48 28.16
CA TYR A 30 4.69 -17.16 28.35
C TYR A 30 5.31 -16.35 29.48
N TRP A 31 5.22 -15.02 29.37
CA TRP A 31 5.45 -14.10 30.47
C TRP A 31 4.12 -13.85 31.17
N GLU A 32 3.89 -14.55 32.27
CA GLU A 32 2.81 -14.26 33.22
C GLU A 32 3.40 -13.45 34.37
N PHE A 33 2.95 -12.20 34.54
CA PHE A 33 3.35 -11.35 35.67
C PHE A 33 2.18 -11.26 36.65
N ASP A 34 2.26 -11.98 37.77
CA ASP A 34 1.28 -11.84 38.86
C ASP A 34 1.74 -10.88 39.96
N THR A 35 0.75 -10.18 40.47
CA THR A 35 0.73 -9.18 41.53
C THR A 35 0.77 -9.81 42.93
N TYR A 36 1.67 -9.31 43.79
CA TYR A 36 1.76 -9.52 45.26
C TYR A 36 2.27 -10.87 45.82
N VAL A 37 3.53 -10.81 46.29
CA VAL A 37 4.16 -11.43 47.48
C VAL A 37 3.51 -12.70 48.08
N ALA A 38 3.87 -13.87 47.55
CA ALA A 38 4.44 -15.00 48.29
C ALA A 38 4.87 -16.08 47.27
N GLY A 39 6.18 -16.33 47.17
CA GLY A 39 6.86 -17.38 46.40
C GLY A 39 6.05 -18.18 45.35
N LEU A 40 6.48 -18.09 44.08
CA LEU A 40 6.10 -19.05 43.04
C LEU A 40 6.29 -20.48 43.57
N THR A 41 5.18 -21.21 43.77
CA THR A 41 5.24 -22.64 44.12
C THR A 41 4.79 -23.48 42.92
N PRO A 42 5.35 -24.68 42.70
CA PRO A 42 4.97 -25.56 41.59
C PRO A 42 3.50 -26.04 41.59
N ALA A 43 2.70 -25.69 42.60
CA ALA A 43 1.35 -26.19 42.81
C ALA A 43 0.25 -25.38 42.08
N THR A 44 0.57 -24.26 41.44
CA THR A 44 -0.39 -23.43 40.70
C THR A 44 -0.45 -23.70 39.19
N VAL A 45 0.24 -24.75 38.69
CA VAL A 45 0.29 -25.12 37.26
C VAL A 45 -0.94 -25.94 36.81
N GLY A 46 -2.12 -25.72 37.41
CA GLY A 46 -3.29 -26.55 37.15
C GLY A 46 -4.62 -25.87 37.46
N GLY A 47 -5.08 -24.97 36.59
CA GLY A 47 -6.44 -24.45 36.63
C GLY A 47 -6.62 -23.12 35.87
N GLU A 48 -7.56 -23.13 34.93
CA GLU A 48 -8.25 -22.01 34.25
C GLU A 48 -7.47 -20.70 33.92
N ARG A 49 -7.29 -20.48 32.60
CA ARG A 49 -6.87 -19.24 31.89
C ARG A 49 -6.85 -17.96 32.74
N MET A 50 -5.65 -17.40 32.97
CA MET A 50 -5.45 -16.14 33.68
C MET A 50 -5.00 -15.03 32.72
N ALA A 51 -5.63 -13.86 32.81
CA ALA A 51 -5.32 -12.65 32.04
C ALA A 51 -5.00 -11.49 33.02
N LEU A 52 -4.12 -10.57 32.60
CA LEU A 52 -3.93 -9.28 33.30
C LEU A 52 -5.21 -8.44 33.17
N ARG A 53 -6.00 -8.32 34.25
CA ARG A 53 -7.15 -7.40 34.32
C ARG A 53 -6.88 -6.28 35.33
N ARG A 54 -7.18 -5.03 34.94
CA ARG A 54 -7.22 -3.86 35.83
C ARG A 54 -8.12 -4.12 37.05
N ALA A 55 -7.55 -4.17 38.24
CA ALA A 55 -8.30 -4.07 39.49
C ALA A 55 -8.77 -2.61 39.65
N GLY A 56 -10.07 -2.41 39.84
CA GLY A 56 -10.60 -1.08 40.15
C GLY A 56 -10.11 -0.61 41.52
N GLY A 57 -9.58 0.62 41.55
CA GLY A 57 -9.32 1.37 42.78
C GLY A 57 -7.89 1.29 43.32
N GLY A 58 -7.10 2.33 43.03
CA GLY A 58 -5.95 2.80 43.80
C GLY A 58 -4.87 1.78 44.16
N GLY A 59 -3.78 1.75 43.39
CA GLY A 59 -2.55 1.06 43.77
C GLY A 59 -1.46 1.19 42.70
N ASP A 60 -0.36 1.85 43.05
CA ASP A 60 0.80 2.08 42.19
C ASP A 60 1.40 0.76 41.65
N PHE A 61 1.61 0.66 40.33
CA PHE A 61 2.52 -0.31 39.73
C PHE A 61 3.94 0.26 39.74
N ALA A 62 4.70 -0.03 40.79
CA ALA A 62 6.15 0.17 40.78
C ALA A 62 6.82 -1.15 40.39
N CYS A 63 7.59 -1.14 39.29
CA CYS A 63 8.70 -2.08 39.15
C CYS A 63 9.70 -1.65 40.23
N VAL A 64 9.68 -2.36 41.35
CA VAL A 64 10.46 -2.03 42.55
C VAL A 64 11.94 -2.02 42.17
N ASP A 65 12.65 -0.95 42.51
CA ASP A 65 14.11 -0.89 42.59
C ASP A 65 14.66 -2.16 43.25
N SER A 66 15.02 -3.16 42.45
CA SER A 66 15.48 -4.45 42.93
C SER A 66 16.57 -4.98 42.02
N PRO A 67 17.75 -5.35 42.55
CA PRO A 67 18.83 -6.04 41.83
C PRO A 67 18.45 -7.41 41.22
N ALA A 68 17.17 -7.73 41.11
CA ALA A 68 16.63 -9.01 40.71
C ALA A 68 15.95 -8.94 39.33
N LEU A 69 16.74 -8.72 38.29
CA LEU A 69 16.56 -9.45 37.02
C LEU A 69 17.04 -10.92 37.15
N ALA A 70 17.05 -11.43 38.39
CA ALA A 70 17.50 -12.75 38.75
C ALA A 70 16.38 -13.74 38.45
N ALA A 71 16.58 -14.48 37.34
CA ALA A 71 15.79 -15.61 36.84
C ALA A 71 14.42 -15.27 36.23
N LEU A 72 14.45 -14.78 34.99
CA LEU A 72 13.35 -14.98 34.05
C LEU A 72 13.34 -16.48 33.66
N PRO A 73 12.27 -17.25 33.94
CA PRO A 73 12.28 -18.69 33.71
C PRO A 73 12.59 -19.04 32.24
N ASN A 74 13.42 -20.06 31.99
CA ASN A 74 13.61 -20.64 30.65
C ASN A 74 12.45 -21.61 30.37
N PRO A 75 11.44 -21.24 29.60
CA PRO A 75 10.22 -22.03 29.62
C PRO A 75 10.34 -23.30 28.78
N ASP A 76 11.33 -23.37 27.89
CA ASP A 76 11.73 -24.59 27.18
C ASP A 76 12.21 -25.72 28.12
N SER A 77 12.57 -25.38 29.36
CA SER A 77 12.96 -26.36 30.37
C SER A 77 11.80 -26.84 31.24
N ALA A 78 10.60 -26.26 31.06
CA ALA A 78 9.40 -26.69 31.77
C ALA A 78 8.83 -27.97 31.15
N ALA A 79 8.41 -28.92 31.99
CA ALA A 79 7.80 -30.16 31.53
C ALA A 79 6.46 -29.97 30.77
N SER A 80 5.89 -28.77 30.83
CA SER A 80 4.63 -28.38 30.16
C SER A 80 4.82 -27.68 28.82
N PHE A 81 6.05 -27.50 28.32
CA PHE A 81 6.33 -26.86 27.04
C PHE A 81 5.78 -27.66 25.84
N VAL A 82 4.96 -27.03 24.98
CA VAL A 82 4.43 -27.66 23.74
C VAL A 82 4.83 -26.86 22.49
N GLY A 83 6.08 -26.97 22.05
CA GLY A 83 6.59 -26.36 20.83
C GLY A 83 7.85 -27.06 20.32
N ASP A 84 8.49 -26.53 19.27
CA ASP A 84 9.86 -26.92 18.91
C ASP A 84 10.82 -25.99 19.67
N PRO A 85 11.69 -26.47 20.58
CA PRO A 85 12.65 -25.62 21.29
C PRO A 85 13.54 -24.78 20.37
N LYS A 86 13.70 -25.17 19.10
CA LYS A 86 14.42 -24.40 18.08
C LYS A 86 13.73 -23.08 17.72
N THR A 87 12.40 -22.97 17.81
CA THR A 87 11.67 -21.71 17.50
C THR A 87 11.86 -20.64 18.56
N ASN A 88 12.39 -21.00 19.73
CA ASN A 88 12.73 -20.08 20.82
C ASN A 88 14.24 -19.77 20.88
N ALA A 89 15.06 -20.28 19.95
CA ALA A 89 16.48 -19.96 19.90
C ALA A 89 16.66 -18.45 19.64
N GLY A 90 17.40 -17.74 20.50
CA GLY A 90 17.59 -16.28 20.40
C GLY A 90 16.48 -15.41 21.04
N CYS A 91 15.44 -16.01 21.63
CA CYS A 91 14.48 -15.28 22.46
C CYS A 91 15.09 -14.86 23.80
N LEU A 92 14.52 -13.84 24.44
CA LEU A 92 14.93 -13.41 25.78
C LEU A 92 14.77 -14.58 26.78
N ARG A 93 15.89 -15.16 27.24
CA ARG A 93 15.94 -16.20 28.29
C ARG A 93 16.90 -15.72 29.36
N SER A 94 16.56 -15.84 30.64
CA SER A 94 17.55 -15.71 31.70
C SER A 94 17.85 -17.10 32.26
N PRO A 95 19.03 -17.65 31.92
CA PRO A 95 19.83 -18.10 33.03
C PRO A 95 21.31 -17.76 32.87
N GLY A 96 21.87 -17.12 33.88
CA GLY A 96 23.24 -17.38 34.34
C GLY A 96 24.38 -16.58 33.70
N ASN A 97 24.28 -16.05 32.49
CA ASN A 97 25.32 -15.16 31.95
C ASN A 97 24.81 -14.25 30.81
N PRO A 98 24.94 -12.91 30.92
CA PRO A 98 24.55 -11.95 29.87
C PRO A 98 25.32 -12.10 28.54
N VAL A 99 26.36 -12.95 28.51
CA VAL A 99 27.33 -13.03 27.41
C VAL A 99 26.78 -13.74 26.15
N GLU A 100 25.66 -14.49 26.25
CA GLU A 100 25.13 -15.29 25.11
C GLU A 100 23.86 -14.74 24.44
N ASN A 101 23.15 -13.75 25.02
CA ASN A 101 21.93 -13.19 24.43
C ASN A 101 22.17 -11.77 23.89
N ARG A 102 22.05 -11.56 22.57
CA ARG A 102 22.34 -10.25 21.93
C ARG A 102 21.31 -9.16 22.23
N LEU A 103 20.11 -9.53 22.67
CA LEU A 103 19.09 -8.59 23.11
C LEU A 103 19.27 -8.15 24.57
N LEU A 104 20.16 -8.80 25.33
CA LEU A 104 20.51 -8.39 26.69
C LEU A 104 21.96 -7.93 26.76
N THR A 105 22.18 -6.88 27.53
CA THR A 105 23.53 -6.48 27.93
C THR A 105 23.54 -6.12 29.41
N THR A 106 24.71 -6.02 30.02
CA THR A 106 24.82 -5.55 31.40
C THR A 106 25.51 -4.17 31.40
N VAL A 107 24.82 -3.17 31.94
CA VAL A 107 25.36 -1.82 32.15
C VAL A 107 25.39 -1.56 33.65
N SER A 108 26.58 -1.31 34.20
CA SER A 108 26.76 -1.00 35.63
C SER A 108 26.17 -2.04 36.60
N GLY A 109 26.08 -3.31 36.19
CA GLY A 109 25.53 -4.40 37.02
C GLY A 109 24.03 -4.66 36.83
N THR A 110 23.33 -3.87 36.01
CA THR A 110 21.92 -4.06 35.66
C THR A 110 21.81 -4.70 34.28
N ASN A 111 20.93 -5.69 34.11
CA ASN A 111 20.63 -6.29 32.81
C ASN A 111 19.66 -5.37 32.03
N VAL A 112 19.95 -5.15 30.75
CA VAL A 112 19.33 -4.12 29.91
C VAL A 112 18.92 -4.72 28.58
N LEU A 113 17.74 -4.35 28.09
CA LEU A 113 17.24 -4.75 26.77
C LEU A 113 17.84 -3.85 25.67
N LYS A 114 18.44 -4.47 24.65
CA LYS A 114 19.16 -3.81 23.55
C LYS A 114 18.29 -3.83 22.29
N LEU A 115 17.65 -2.70 21.97
CA LEU A 115 16.59 -2.61 20.95
C LEU A 115 16.93 -1.75 19.72
N HIS A 116 18.17 -1.28 19.52
CA HIS A 116 18.47 -0.31 18.45
C HIS A 116 19.32 -0.81 17.29
N ASP A 117 20.37 -1.60 17.56
CA ASP A 117 21.40 -2.07 16.61
C ASP A 117 21.30 -3.58 16.36
N THR A 118 20.21 -4.17 16.84
CA THR A 118 19.90 -5.58 16.75
C THR A 118 18.47 -5.66 16.23
N ALA A 119 18.26 -6.42 15.16
CA ALA A 119 16.92 -6.67 14.68
C ALA A 119 16.16 -7.47 15.74
N TRP A 120 14.87 -7.19 15.92
CA TRP A 120 14.02 -7.89 16.87
C TRP A 120 12.55 -7.87 16.46
N THR A 121 11.78 -8.79 17.04
CA THR A 121 10.32 -8.82 16.98
C THR A 121 9.78 -8.96 18.39
N VAL A 122 8.84 -8.10 18.77
CA VAL A 122 7.93 -8.33 19.89
C VAL A 122 6.56 -8.69 19.38
N GLU A 123 5.91 -9.66 19.99
CA GLU A 123 4.58 -10.12 19.60
C GLU A 123 3.79 -10.61 20.80
N GLY A 124 2.49 -10.78 20.61
CA GLY A 124 1.60 -11.35 21.61
C GLY A 124 0.15 -11.25 21.18
N TRP A 125 -0.76 -11.78 21.99
CA TRP A 125 -2.19 -11.69 21.78
C TRP A 125 -2.80 -10.61 22.64
N ILE A 126 -3.74 -9.88 22.05
CA ILE A 126 -4.52 -8.85 22.75
C ILE A 126 -6.01 -9.05 22.49
N ARG A 127 -6.84 -8.80 23.50
CA ARG A 127 -8.29 -8.68 23.34
C ARG A 127 -8.76 -7.38 23.94
N CYS A 128 -9.33 -6.52 23.10
CA CYS A 128 -9.79 -5.21 23.54
C CYS A 128 -11.26 -5.27 23.98
N ASP A 129 -11.55 -5.20 25.28
CA ASP A 129 -12.91 -5.29 25.86
C ASP A 129 -13.44 -3.93 26.34
N GLY A 130 -14.72 -3.61 26.10
CA GLY A 130 -15.46 -2.57 26.83
C GLY A 130 -15.29 -1.08 26.39
N GLU A 131 -16.09 -0.21 27.04
CA GLU A 131 -16.15 1.26 26.85
C GLU A 131 -14.97 2.02 27.52
N ASP A 132 -14.74 3.22 26.97
CA ASP A 132 -13.55 4.09 27.00
C ASP A 132 -13.28 4.78 28.37
N PRO A 133 -12.18 4.45 29.09
CA PRO A 133 -11.72 5.27 30.23
C PRO A 133 -10.84 6.44 29.75
N ASP A 134 -11.03 7.67 30.23
CA ASP A 134 -10.28 8.92 29.88
C ASP A 134 -8.76 8.77 29.54
N GLY A 135 -8.27 9.31 28.40
CA GLY A 135 -6.83 9.28 27.99
C GLY A 135 -6.54 9.30 26.45
N PHE A 136 -5.27 9.10 26.02
CA PHE A 136 -4.82 9.17 24.61
C PHE A 136 -4.78 7.80 23.90
N GLY A 137 -4.57 6.73 24.65
CA GLY A 137 -4.42 5.36 24.13
C GLY A 137 -4.02 4.39 25.23
N ASP A 138 -4.16 3.11 24.93
CA ASP A 138 -3.96 1.99 25.85
C ASP A 138 -2.59 1.36 25.57
N VAL A 139 -1.63 1.53 26.48
CA VAL A 139 -0.25 1.09 26.28
C VAL A 139 -0.15 -0.43 26.45
N ILE A 140 0.24 -1.12 25.39
CA ILE A 140 0.51 -2.56 25.38
C ILE A 140 1.94 -2.83 25.84
N LEU A 141 2.91 -2.08 25.30
CA LEU A 141 4.32 -2.24 25.65
C LEU A 141 5.01 -0.89 25.61
N THR A 142 5.87 -0.59 26.59
CA THR A 142 6.69 0.62 26.53
C THR A 142 8.02 0.47 27.24
N THR A 143 9.06 1.09 26.65
CA THR A 143 10.35 1.32 27.31
C THR A 143 10.52 2.76 27.78
N ARG A 144 9.43 3.54 27.79
CA ARG A 144 9.43 4.96 28.10
C ARG A 144 9.33 5.22 29.59
N ASP A 145 10.37 5.83 30.15
CA ASP A 145 10.40 6.34 31.52
C ASP A 145 10.02 7.84 31.58
N GLU A 146 9.21 8.23 32.58
CA GLU A 146 8.93 9.64 32.86
C GLU A 146 10.01 10.19 33.80
N PRO A 147 10.64 11.35 33.52
CA PRO A 147 10.22 12.44 32.64
C PRO A 147 10.96 12.51 31.29
N ARG A 148 11.54 11.41 30.81
CA ARG A 148 12.57 11.46 29.74
C ARG A 148 12.00 11.47 28.32
N TRP A 149 10.72 11.17 28.12
CA TRP A 149 10.02 11.14 26.83
C TRP A 149 10.69 10.29 25.71
N CYS A 150 11.67 9.43 26.03
CA CYS A 150 12.39 8.56 25.09
C CYS A 150 11.87 7.12 25.07
N GLY A 151 12.21 6.37 24.04
CA GLY A 151 12.01 4.93 23.98
C GLY A 151 10.89 4.52 23.02
N LEU A 152 10.49 3.25 23.16
CA LEU A 152 9.44 2.61 22.36
C LEU A 152 8.12 2.67 23.12
N THR A 153 7.01 2.88 22.41
CA THR A 153 5.67 2.64 22.92
C THR A 153 4.81 1.97 21.84
N LEU A 154 4.36 0.74 22.10
CA LEU A 154 3.31 0.04 21.37
C LEU A 154 2.00 0.22 22.14
N MET A 155 0.96 0.70 21.46
CA MET A 155 -0.31 1.03 22.08
C MET A 155 -1.49 0.80 21.13
N VAL A 156 -2.66 0.56 21.70
CA VAL A 156 -3.92 0.74 20.97
C VAL A 156 -4.31 2.20 21.06
N VAL A 157 -4.29 2.89 19.93
CA VAL A 157 -4.69 4.29 19.86
C VAL A 157 -6.20 4.38 19.75
N ARG A 158 -6.75 5.36 20.45
CA ARG A 158 -8.18 5.64 20.38
C ARG A 158 -8.55 6.23 19.02
N PRO A 159 -9.74 5.89 18.51
CA PRO A 159 -10.29 6.58 17.36
C PRO A 159 -10.44 8.07 17.67
N LEU A 160 -10.07 8.92 16.71
CA LEU A 160 -10.22 10.38 16.87
C LEU A 160 -11.68 10.82 16.68
N ARG A 161 -12.56 9.92 16.19
CA ARG A 161 -13.97 10.18 15.92
C ARG A 161 -14.85 9.04 16.44
N PRO A 162 -16.06 9.35 16.96
CA PRO A 162 -17.07 8.33 17.25
C PRO A 162 -17.38 7.51 15.98
N GLY A 163 -17.35 6.18 16.09
CA GLY A 163 -17.59 5.25 14.97
C GLY A 163 -16.35 4.86 14.16
N GLU A 164 -15.21 5.49 14.37
CA GLU A 164 -13.92 4.94 13.93
C GLU A 164 -13.50 3.81 14.89
N GLY A 165 -12.85 2.78 14.36
CA GLY A 165 -12.40 1.67 15.18
C GLY A 165 -11.01 1.86 15.78
N ARG A 166 -10.69 1.07 16.81
CA ARG A 166 -9.39 1.04 17.49
C ARG A 166 -8.28 0.60 16.54
N ARG A 167 -7.10 1.21 16.62
CA ARG A 167 -5.95 0.88 15.75
C ARG A 167 -4.72 0.61 16.61
N LEU A 168 -3.81 -0.21 16.10
CA LEU A 168 -2.53 -0.44 16.74
C LEU A 168 -1.52 0.62 16.26
N SER A 169 -0.70 1.14 17.17
CA SER A 169 0.33 2.13 16.85
C SER A 169 1.60 1.89 17.65
N ALA A 170 2.75 2.08 17.00
CA ALA A 170 4.05 2.09 17.64
C ALA A 170 4.72 3.45 17.45
N TYR A 171 5.39 3.93 18.49
CA TYR A 171 6.09 5.20 18.55
C TYR A 171 7.51 4.99 19.08
N PHE A 172 8.49 5.60 18.41
CA PHE A 172 9.91 5.60 18.78
C PHE A 172 10.35 7.04 19.00
N ALA A 173 10.99 7.34 20.12
CA ALA A 173 11.41 8.70 20.46
C ALA A 173 12.80 8.75 21.09
N VAL A 174 13.54 9.81 20.77
CA VAL A 174 14.85 10.17 21.35
C VAL A 174 14.75 11.58 21.91
N LYS A 175 15.32 11.84 23.10
CA LYS A 175 15.35 13.17 23.72
C LYS A 175 16.58 13.94 23.24
N ALA A 176 16.40 15.23 22.96
CA ALA A 176 17.50 16.16 22.73
C ALA A 176 18.34 16.30 24.02
N GLN A 177 19.66 16.39 23.88
CA GLN A 177 20.53 16.67 25.02
C GLN A 177 20.22 18.09 25.55
N ASP A 178 19.58 18.14 26.72
CA ASP A 178 19.66 19.20 27.73
C ASP A 178 18.65 20.39 27.78
N ASP A 179 17.59 20.47 26.97
CA ASP A 179 16.71 21.67 26.98
C ASP A 179 15.17 21.44 26.99
N GLY A 180 14.70 20.20 27.02
CA GLY A 180 13.27 19.92 27.20
C GLY A 180 12.40 20.13 25.96
N GLU A 181 13.00 20.37 24.79
CA GLU A 181 12.32 20.23 23.51
C GLU A 181 12.27 18.75 23.06
N ALA A 182 11.23 18.39 22.30
CA ALA A 182 11.10 17.06 21.73
C ALA A 182 12.26 16.82 20.75
N GLY A 183 13.06 15.78 20.99
CA GLY A 183 14.04 15.31 20.01
C GLY A 183 13.36 14.61 18.83
N GLN A 184 14.08 13.72 18.17
CA GLN A 184 13.55 12.99 17.01
C GLN A 184 12.54 11.92 17.45
N ALA A 185 11.42 11.82 16.73
CA ALA A 185 10.46 10.75 16.91
C ALA A 185 9.85 10.33 15.58
N PHE A 186 9.54 9.04 15.45
CA PHE A 186 8.73 8.52 14.37
C PHE A 186 7.78 7.46 14.89
N GLY A 187 6.76 7.14 14.11
CA GLY A 187 5.81 6.11 14.47
C GLY A 187 5.18 5.47 13.26
N LEU A 188 4.44 4.41 13.53
CA LEU A 188 3.64 3.67 12.57
C LEU A 188 2.30 3.32 13.22
N ARG A 189 1.28 3.22 12.38
CA ARG A 189 -0.10 2.95 12.78
C ARG A 189 -0.76 2.08 11.74
N THR A 190 -1.56 1.11 12.18
CA THR A 190 -2.29 0.22 11.29
C THR A 190 -3.35 0.97 10.47
N GLU A 191 -3.60 0.51 9.25
CA GLU A 191 -4.73 0.99 8.45
C GLU A 191 -6.04 0.31 8.90
N GLY A 192 -5.96 -0.99 9.17
CA GLY A 192 -7.04 -1.79 9.74
C GLY A 192 -7.36 -1.46 11.20
N VAL A 193 -8.60 -1.81 11.57
CA VAL A 193 -9.16 -1.65 12.90
C VAL A 193 -9.11 -2.99 13.65
N LEU A 194 -8.82 -2.94 14.96
CA LEU A 194 -8.97 -4.05 15.89
C LEU A 194 -10.43 -4.23 16.29
N GLU A 195 -10.96 -5.45 16.14
CA GLU A 195 -12.32 -5.80 16.51
C GLU A 195 -12.46 -5.89 18.04
N SER A 196 -13.50 -5.26 18.59
CA SER A 196 -13.80 -5.32 20.01
C SER A 196 -14.20 -6.73 20.44
N GLY A 197 -13.74 -7.19 21.61
CA GLY A 197 -14.12 -8.49 22.18
C GLY A 197 -13.49 -9.69 21.50
N ARG A 198 -12.61 -9.48 20.51
CA ARG A 198 -11.90 -10.52 19.78
C ARG A 198 -10.42 -10.51 20.12
N TRP A 199 -9.84 -11.71 20.23
CA TRP A 199 -8.39 -11.89 20.31
C TRP A 199 -7.74 -11.61 18.95
N HIS A 200 -6.77 -10.70 18.96
CA HIS A 200 -5.90 -10.40 17.84
C HIS A 200 -4.48 -10.74 18.22
N HIS A 201 -3.76 -11.42 17.34
CA HIS A 201 -2.31 -11.47 17.45
C HIS A 201 -1.75 -10.16 16.91
N ILE A 202 -0.74 -9.63 17.59
CA ILE A 202 -0.02 -8.45 17.15
C ILE A 202 1.48 -8.75 17.14
N ALA A 203 2.19 -8.15 16.21
CA ALA A 203 3.65 -8.12 16.25
C ALA A 203 4.17 -6.75 15.84
N LEU A 204 5.22 -6.31 16.51
CA LEU A 204 6.05 -5.17 16.17
C LEU A 204 7.47 -5.69 15.92
N SER A 205 7.96 -5.50 14.70
CA SER A 205 9.34 -5.83 14.35
C SER A 205 10.16 -4.57 14.11
N TRP A 206 11.47 -4.65 14.35
CA TRP A 206 12.48 -3.63 14.08
C TRP A 206 13.69 -4.27 13.41
N ASP A 207 14.22 -3.59 12.39
CA ASP A 207 15.48 -3.94 11.76
C ASP A 207 16.41 -2.72 11.82
N GLY A 208 17.42 -2.83 12.67
CA GLY A 208 18.49 -1.85 12.79
C GLY A 208 19.81 -2.29 12.15
N ARG A 209 19.86 -3.41 11.41
CA ARG A 209 21.12 -4.04 10.95
C ARG A 209 21.38 -4.03 9.44
N GLY A 210 20.45 -3.60 8.61
CA GLY A 210 20.67 -3.59 7.16
C GLY A 210 21.62 -2.49 6.66
N ASP A 211 22.16 -2.67 5.44
CA ASP A 211 22.80 -1.60 4.63
C ASP A 211 21.79 -0.49 4.19
N GLY A 212 20.53 -0.61 4.64
CA GLY A 212 19.42 0.32 4.40
C GLY A 212 19.02 1.10 5.66
N PRO A 213 18.09 2.08 5.51
CA PRO A 213 17.60 2.85 6.66
C PRO A 213 16.87 1.92 7.65
N PRO A 214 17.12 2.04 8.97
CA PRO A 214 16.41 1.27 9.98
C PRO A 214 14.90 1.37 9.82
N ALA A 215 14.16 0.30 10.05
CA ALA A 215 12.71 0.28 9.83
C ALA A 215 11.96 -0.56 10.86
N ALA A 216 10.70 -0.17 11.11
CA ALA A 216 9.76 -0.92 11.92
C ALA A 216 8.53 -1.36 11.13
N TRP A 217 7.90 -2.46 11.57
CA TRP A 217 6.69 -3.04 11.00
C TRP A 217 5.67 -3.37 12.09
N LEU A 218 4.38 -3.16 11.80
CA LEU A 218 3.28 -3.68 12.60
C LEU A 218 2.53 -4.74 11.82
N LEU A 219 2.31 -5.87 12.47
CA LEU A 219 1.47 -6.95 11.99
C LEU A 219 0.28 -7.13 12.94
N VAL A 220 -0.87 -7.45 12.37
CA VAL A 220 -2.07 -7.86 13.08
C VAL A 220 -2.56 -9.15 12.42
N ASP A 221 -2.76 -10.20 13.22
CA ASP A 221 -3.19 -11.53 12.77
C ASP A 221 -2.33 -12.08 11.61
N GLY A 222 -1.01 -11.87 11.72
CA GLY A 222 -0.03 -12.27 10.70
C GLY A 222 -0.01 -11.40 9.43
N VAL A 223 -0.84 -10.35 9.33
CA VAL A 223 -0.87 -9.43 8.20
C VAL A 223 -0.10 -8.16 8.54
N MET A 224 0.90 -7.79 7.72
CA MET A 224 1.57 -6.50 7.86
C MET A 224 0.62 -5.35 7.51
N GLU A 225 0.28 -4.56 8.52
CA GLU A 225 -0.65 -3.44 8.45
C GLU A 225 0.08 -2.09 8.34
N ALA A 226 1.32 -1.98 8.83
CA ALA A 226 2.11 -0.75 8.74
C ALA A 226 3.61 -1.01 8.64
N ARG A 227 4.34 -0.09 7.99
CA ARG A 227 5.81 -0.03 7.97
C ARG A 227 6.25 1.42 7.97
N SER A 228 7.30 1.75 8.71
CA SER A 228 7.91 3.08 8.69
C SER A 228 9.44 2.97 8.76
N GLU A 229 10.13 3.75 7.94
CA GLU A 229 11.59 3.92 8.01
C GLU A 229 11.91 5.00 9.05
N ALA A 230 12.94 4.78 9.85
CA ALA A 230 13.46 5.80 10.75
C ALA A 230 13.99 6.99 9.93
N PRO A 231 13.76 8.24 10.39
CA PRO A 231 14.38 9.42 9.79
C PRO A 231 15.90 9.26 9.69
N ALA A 232 16.52 9.81 8.64
CA ALA A 232 17.95 9.67 8.41
C ALA A 232 18.83 10.22 9.54
N ASP A 233 18.29 11.16 10.30
CA ASP A 233 18.92 11.78 11.46
C ASP A 233 18.61 11.06 12.78
N PHE A 234 17.71 10.06 12.79
CA PHE A 234 17.30 9.34 13.99
C PHE A 234 18.49 8.64 14.66
N ASP A 235 18.90 9.17 15.82
CA ASP A 235 20.02 8.62 16.58
C ASP A 235 19.59 7.34 17.32
N THR A 236 19.85 6.20 16.69
CA THR A 236 19.55 4.88 17.23
C THR A 236 20.30 4.60 18.54
N VAL A 237 21.51 5.15 18.74
CA VAL A 237 22.36 4.93 19.93
C VAL A 237 21.86 5.73 21.14
N LEU A 238 21.35 6.94 20.92
CA LEU A 238 20.73 7.73 21.98
C LEU A 238 19.38 7.15 22.42
N ALA A 239 18.67 6.43 21.54
CA ALA A 239 17.45 5.74 21.92
C ALA A 239 17.69 4.68 23.02
N ASP A 240 18.82 3.97 23.01
CA ASP A 240 19.09 2.96 24.05
C ASP A 240 19.45 3.55 25.36
N ARG A 241 20.15 4.70 25.39
CA ARG A 241 20.56 5.33 26.65
C ARG A 241 19.40 5.59 27.61
N TYR A 242 18.18 5.58 27.10
CA TYR A 242 16.96 5.81 27.86
C TYR A 242 15.98 4.62 27.87
N ALA A 243 16.25 3.56 27.10
CA ALA A 243 15.56 2.27 27.21
C ALA A 243 16.13 1.39 28.33
N ILE A 244 17.15 1.88 29.05
CA ILE A 244 18.06 1.10 29.92
C ILE A 244 17.37 0.49 31.14
N ASP A 245 16.32 1.12 31.66
CA ASP A 245 15.92 0.85 33.06
C ASP A 245 14.52 0.22 33.21
N CYS A 246 13.62 0.30 32.22
CA CYS A 246 12.23 -0.16 32.37
C CYS A 246 11.63 -0.74 31.07
N LEU A 247 11.23 -2.02 31.07
CA LEU A 247 10.28 -2.59 30.11
C LEU A 247 8.94 -2.78 30.81
N HIS A 248 7.89 -2.15 30.30
CA HIS A 248 6.53 -2.32 30.79
C HIS A 248 5.66 -2.99 29.74
N ILE A 249 4.81 -3.93 30.16
CA ILE A 249 3.79 -4.57 29.34
C ILE A 249 2.44 -4.39 30.04
N GLY A 250 1.42 -3.96 29.30
CA GLY A 250 0.05 -3.71 29.79
C GLY A 250 -0.15 -2.48 30.68
N ALA A 251 0.93 -1.79 31.06
CA ALA A 251 0.87 -0.59 31.88
C ALA A 251 1.98 0.40 31.53
N ARG A 252 1.87 1.62 32.04
CA ARG A 252 2.91 2.65 31.98
C ARG A 252 3.18 3.19 33.39
N GLN A 253 4.46 3.27 33.77
CA GLN A 253 4.88 3.76 35.09
C GLN A 253 4.29 5.13 35.40
N GLY A 254 3.74 5.30 36.61
CA GLY A 254 3.22 6.58 37.11
C GLY A 254 1.94 7.11 36.45
N SER A 255 1.30 6.36 35.55
CA SER A 255 0.12 6.82 34.81
C SER A 255 -0.99 5.77 34.71
N GLU A 256 -1.98 5.84 35.61
CA GLU A 256 -3.18 4.99 35.55
C GLU A 256 -4.02 5.21 34.27
N LYS A 257 -3.89 6.38 33.61
CA LYS A 257 -4.71 6.79 32.46
C LYS A 257 -4.28 6.20 31.11
N ASN A 258 -3.12 5.54 31.03
CA ASN A 258 -2.56 4.98 29.80
C ASN A 258 -2.32 3.47 29.89
N SER A 259 -2.89 2.77 30.86
CA SER A 259 -2.78 1.32 30.99
C SER A 259 -3.66 0.61 29.97
N PHE A 260 -3.31 -0.62 29.59
CA PHE A 260 -4.08 -1.37 28.61
C PHE A 260 -5.47 -1.76 29.16
N ALA A 261 -6.54 -1.34 28.47
CA ALA A 261 -7.91 -1.72 28.81
C ALA A 261 -8.35 -2.91 27.93
N GLY A 262 -7.93 -4.10 28.34
CA GLY A 262 -8.22 -5.35 27.66
C GLY A 262 -7.44 -6.51 28.29
N ASP A 263 -7.45 -7.66 27.62
CA ASP A 263 -6.65 -8.81 28.02
C ASP A 263 -5.40 -8.92 27.13
N LEU A 264 -4.29 -9.32 27.74
CA LEU A 264 -3.03 -9.65 27.08
C LEU A 264 -2.74 -11.14 27.31
N ASP A 265 -2.18 -11.81 26.31
CA ASP A 265 -1.76 -13.20 26.41
C ASP A 265 -0.51 -13.46 25.55
N GLU A 266 0.26 -14.46 25.90
CA GLU A 266 1.40 -15.01 25.15
C GLU A 266 2.38 -13.98 24.55
N PHE A 267 2.92 -13.03 25.32
CA PHE A 267 3.91 -12.09 24.75
C PHE A 267 5.30 -12.73 24.58
N ARG A 268 6.01 -12.40 23.49
CA ARG A 268 7.37 -12.87 23.16
C ARG A 268 8.23 -11.76 22.57
N ILE A 269 9.52 -11.73 22.92
CA ILE A 269 10.56 -10.89 22.28
C ILE A 269 11.66 -11.79 21.71
N SER A 270 11.90 -11.67 20.41
CA SER A 270 12.81 -12.52 19.62
C SER A 270 13.88 -11.68 18.93
N GLU A 271 15.11 -12.23 18.79
CA GLU A 271 16.14 -11.67 17.92
C GLU A 271 15.74 -11.90 16.44
N GLY A 272 15.95 -10.88 15.60
CA GLY A 272 15.61 -10.89 14.18
C GLY A 272 14.21 -10.36 13.87
N VAL A 273 13.95 -10.10 12.58
CA VAL A 273 12.60 -9.81 12.08
C VAL A 273 11.93 -11.14 11.73
N LEU A 274 10.96 -11.55 12.54
CA LEU A 274 10.24 -12.81 12.31
C LEU A 274 9.28 -12.72 11.12
N GLN A 275 9.10 -13.85 10.44
CA GLN A 275 7.98 -14.04 9.50
C GLN A 275 6.71 -14.44 10.28
N PRO A 276 5.49 -14.17 9.78
CA PRO A 276 4.24 -14.60 10.40
C PRO A 276 4.17 -16.08 10.72
N VAL A 277 4.85 -16.92 9.93
CA VAL A 277 4.94 -18.38 10.15
C VAL A 277 5.83 -18.76 11.35
N ASP A 278 6.76 -17.88 11.71
CA ASP A 278 7.65 -18.03 12.85
C ASP A 278 7.05 -17.38 14.11
N MET A 279 6.06 -16.50 13.95
CA MET A 279 5.30 -15.84 15.02
C MET A 279 4.39 -16.81 15.76
N LEU A 280 3.88 -16.40 16.93
CA LEU A 280 2.89 -17.12 17.75
C LEU A 280 1.54 -17.30 17.03
N VAL A 281 1.40 -16.74 15.82
CA VAL A 281 0.31 -17.11 14.90
C VAL A 281 0.69 -18.38 14.16
N PHE A 282 0.07 -19.48 14.56
CA PHE A 282 -1.00 -20.12 13.79
C PHE A 282 -1.15 -21.56 14.30
N PRO A 283 -2.38 -22.07 14.45
CA PRO A 283 -2.59 -23.49 14.62
C PRO A 283 -1.84 -24.26 13.52
N GLU A 284 -1.23 -25.39 13.87
CA GLU A 284 -0.96 -26.43 12.88
C GLU A 284 -2.17 -26.52 11.96
N ARG A 285 -1.91 -26.48 10.65
CA ARG A 285 -2.95 -26.41 9.64
C ARG A 285 -3.97 -27.53 9.85
N VAL A 286 -5.14 -27.22 10.39
CA VAL A 286 -6.28 -28.15 10.42
C VAL A 286 -7.08 -27.98 9.14
N GLY A 287 -6.61 -28.60 8.06
CA GLY A 287 -7.28 -28.57 6.77
C GLY A 287 -6.45 -29.19 5.64
N PRO A 288 -7.09 -29.59 4.52
CA PRO A 288 -6.38 -30.22 3.41
C PRO A 288 -5.31 -29.29 2.83
N LEU A 289 -4.27 -29.89 2.26
CA LEU A 289 -3.20 -29.18 1.56
C LEU A 289 -3.78 -28.40 0.38
N LEU A 290 -3.40 -27.12 0.29
CA LEU A 290 -3.91 -26.18 -0.70
C LEU A 290 -3.07 -26.37 -1.96
N ARG A 291 -3.70 -26.23 -3.12
CA ARG A 291 -3.00 -26.16 -4.40
C ARG A 291 -2.99 -24.71 -4.89
N ALA A 292 -1.96 -24.30 -5.61
CA ALA A 292 -1.77 -22.90 -6.01
C ALA A 292 -2.99 -22.34 -6.77
N HIS A 293 -3.63 -23.15 -7.62
CA HIS A 293 -4.84 -22.77 -8.36
C HIS A 293 -6.08 -22.55 -7.45
N GLN A 294 -6.09 -23.10 -6.23
CA GLN A 294 -7.16 -22.92 -5.24
C GLN A 294 -6.94 -21.65 -4.41
N VAL A 295 -5.69 -21.27 -4.20
CA VAL A 295 -5.32 -20.02 -3.50
C VAL A 295 -5.51 -18.82 -4.42
N ALA A 296 -5.16 -18.96 -5.70
CA ALA A 296 -5.34 -17.92 -6.71
C ALA A 296 -6.81 -17.53 -6.86
N ARG A 297 -7.10 -16.22 -6.77
CA ARG A 297 -8.47 -15.68 -6.89
C ARG A 297 -8.63 -14.89 -8.17
N LYS A 298 -9.66 -15.24 -8.94
CA LYS A 298 -10.04 -14.50 -10.15
C LYS A 298 -10.50 -13.08 -9.78
N ARG A 299 -9.95 -12.08 -10.45
CA ARG A 299 -10.48 -10.71 -10.40
C ARG A 299 -11.57 -10.52 -11.45
N ASP A 300 -12.72 -10.01 -11.02
CA ASP A 300 -13.80 -9.61 -11.92
C ASP A 300 -13.58 -8.18 -12.41
N LEU A 301 -12.56 -7.99 -13.24
CA LEU A 301 -12.24 -6.70 -13.84
C LEU A 301 -13.31 -6.29 -14.86
N LEU A 302 -13.65 -5.00 -14.88
CA LEU A 302 -14.62 -4.47 -15.83
C LEU A 302 -14.13 -4.61 -17.28
N PRO A 303 -15.04 -4.76 -18.27
CA PRO A 303 -14.68 -4.75 -19.67
C PRO A 303 -13.82 -3.53 -20.03
N ARG A 304 -12.80 -3.74 -20.86
CA ARG A 304 -11.81 -2.72 -21.27
C ARG A 304 -10.82 -2.28 -20.18
N THR A 305 -10.83 -2.85 -18.99
CA THR A 305 -9.68 -2.73 -18.07
C THR A 305 -8.43 -3.31 -18.75
N PRO A 306 -7.25 -2.70 -18.62
CA PRO A 306 -6.02 -3.28 -19.14
C PRO A 306 -5.78 -4.71 -18.64
N ARG A 307 -5.29 -5.57 -19.53
CA ARG A 307 -4.89 -6.95 -19.24
C ARG A 307 -3.55 -6.95 -18.51
N LEU A 308 -3.32 -7.98 -17.69
CA LEU A 308 -2.06 -8.17 -16.96
C LEU A 308 -0.81 -8.32 -17.83
N SER A 309 -0.99 -8.58 -19.12
CA SER A 309 0.06 -8.68 -20.15
C SER A 309 0.12 -7.46 -21.08
N ASP A 310 -0.69 -6.43 -20.82
CA ASP A 310 -0.64 -5.19 -21.59
C ASP A 310 0.64 -4.41 -21.29
N VAL A 311 1.14 -3.71 -22.30
CA VAL A 311 2.27 -2.78 -22.19
C VAL A 311 1.74 -1.37 -22.41
N LEU A 312 1.80 -0.55 -21.35
CA LEU A 312 1.13 0.73 -21.30
C LEU A 312 2.12 1.89 -21.33
N MET A 313 1.87 2.88 -22.17
CA MET A 313 2.70 4.08 -22.27
C MET A 313 1.87 5.32 -22.04
N ARG A 314 2.45 6.35 -21.40
CA ARG A 314 1.82 7.68 -21.29
C ARG A 314 2.32 8.67 -22.33
N ALA A 315 1.50 9.68 -22.60
CA ALA A 315 1.93 10.88 -23.30
C ALA A 315 1.15 12.12 -22.83
N LEU A 316 1.84 13.15 -22.34
CA LEU A 316 1.21 14.46 -22.09
C LEU A 316 0.94 15.21 -23.40
N ARG A 317 1.79 15.00 -24.40
CA ARG A 317 1.73 15.67 -25.69
C ARG A 317 2.03 14.67 -26.78
N TRP A 318 1.36 14.84 -27.91
CA TRP A 318 1.75 14.16 -29.14
C TRP A 318 3.11 14.69 -29.60
N ARG A 319 4.00 13.78 -29.99
CA ARG A 319 5.35 14.09 -30.43
C ARG A 319 5.63 13.50 -31.80
N PRO A 320 6.36 14.21 -32.69
CA PRO A 320 7.11 15.44 -32.41
C PRO A 320 6.23 16.69 -32.23
N ILE A 321 6.55 17.54 -31.25
CA ILE A 321 5.82 18.81 -31.01
C ILE A 321 6.22 19.88 -32.04
N HIS A 322 7.45 19.81 -32.54
CA HIS A 322 8.03 20.69 -33.55
C HIS A 322 9.15 19.95 -34.28
N ALA A 323 9.63 20.48 -35.40
CA ALA A 323 10.63 19.83 -36.26
C ALA A 323 11.96 19.43 -35.56
N LYS A 324 12.32 20.08 -34.44
CA LYS A 324 13.52 19.76 -33.64
C LYS A 324 13.26 18.83 -32.45
N ASP A 325 12.04 18.34 -32.27
CA ASP A 325 11.72 17.43 -31.16
C ASP A 325 12.28 16.06 -31.52
N PRO A 326 13.26 15.52 -30.78
CA PRO A 326 13.92 14.26 -31.13
C PRO A 326 13.05 13.03 -30.81
N HIS A 327 11.86 13.24 -30.24
CA HIS A 327 10.98 12.18 -29.79
C HIS A 327 9.78 12.04 -30.71
N ASP A 328 9.41 10.78 -30.98
CA ASP A 328 8.23 10.42 -31.76
C ASP A 328 7.39 9.42 -30.94
N THR A 329 6.10 9.73 -30.79
CA THR A 329 5.22 8.94 -29.91
C THR A 329 4.90 7.58 -30.53
N MET A 330 4.62 7.52 -31.84
CA MET A 330 4.33 6.25 -32.52
C MET A 330 5.56 5.36 -32.61
N GLN A 331 6.72 5.95 -32.92
CA GLN A 331 7.98 5.21 -32.93
C GLN A 331 8.31 4.61 -31.56
N ALA A 332 8.07 5.36 -30.47
CA ALA A 332 8.25 4.83 -29.12
C ALA A 332 7.25 3.70 -28.82
N MET A 333 5.98 3.83 -29.24
CA MET A 333 4.99 2.77 -29.08
C MET A 333 5.39 1.48 -29.78
N ASP A 334 5.91 1.57 -31.01
CA ASP A 334 6.42 0.43 -31.76
C ASP A 334 7.67 -0.17 -31.08
N ALA A 335 8.63 0.68 -30.67
CA ALA A 335 9.90 0.24 -30.09
C ALA A 335 9.77 -0.43 -28.71
N PHE A 336 8.71 -0.11 -27.95
CA PHE A 336 8.40 -0.73 -26.66
C PHE A 336 7.27 -1.76 -26.72
N HIS A 337 6.74 -2.08 -27.91
CA HIS A 337 5.65 -3.03 -28.10
C HIS A 337 4.36 -2.69 -27.33
N VAL A 338 4.02 -1.40 -27.29
CA VAL A 338 2.90 -0.84 -26.54
C VAL A 338 1.57 -1.37 -27.06
N THR A 339 0.66 -1.74 -26.16
CA THR A 339 -0.75 -2.08 -26.48
C THR A 339 -1.71 -0.93 -26.29
N GLY A 340 -1.38 0.03 -25.43
CA GLY A 340 -2.24 1.16 -25.13
C GLY A 340 -1.49 2.45 -24.83
N LEU A 341 -1.94 3.53 -25.45
CA LEU A 341 -1.53 4.88 -25.07
C LEU A 341 -2.52 5.40 -24.02
N VAL A 342 -2.07 5.47 -22.77
CA VAL A 342 -2.91 5.74 -21.60
C VAL A 342 -2.49 6.99 -20.86
N TRP A 343 -3.33 7.47 -19.93
CA TRP A 343 -3.08 8.71 -19.20
C TRP A 343 -2.65 9.86 -20.15
N ALA A 344 -3.32 9.94 -21.31
CA ALA A 344 -2.89 10.79 -22.41
C ALA A 344 -3.66 12.12 -22.45
N TYR A 345 -2.98 13.24 -22.32
CA TYR A 345 -3.60 14.58 -22.32
C TYR A 345 -3.82 15.13 -23.75
N ILE A 346 -4.24 14.26 -24.66
CA ILE A 346 -4.35 14.52 -26.10
C ILE A 346 -5.80 14.25 -26.53
N HIS A 347 -6.49 15.28 -27.01
CA HIS A 347 -7.90 15.21 -27.40
C HIS A 347 -8.11 15.43 -28.92
N ASP A 348 -7.04 15.42 -29.71
CA ASP A 348 -7.13 15.54 -31.17
C ASP A 348 -7.71 14.24 -31.76
N PRO A 349 -8.87 14.29 -32.44
CA PRO A 349 -9.47 13.11 -33.05
C PRO A 349 -8.58 12.40 -34.07
N LYS A 350 -7.68 13.12 -34.76
CA LYS A 350 -6.77 12.52 -35.73
C LYS A 350 -5.73 11.64 -35.04
N VAL A 351 -5.16 12.14 -33.93
CA VAL A 351 -4.18 11.39 -33.14
C VAL A 351 -4.82 10.17 -32.50
N ILE A 352 -6.02 10.33 -31.94
CA ILE A 352 -6.75 9.21 -31.33
C ILE A 352 -7.11 8.15 -32.39
N ALA A 353 -7.57 8.58 -33.57
CA ALA A 353 -7.83 7.69 -34.69
C ALA A 353 -6.56 6.98 -35.18
N GLU A 354 -5.41 7.65 -35.22
CA GLU A 354 -4.12 7.06 -35.59
C GLU A 354 -3.72 5.94 -34.62
N VAL A 355 -3.78 6.19 -33.31
CA VAL A 355 -3.52 5.17 -32.28
C VAL A 355 -4.49 3.99 -32.42
N ASN A 356 -5.79 4.26 -32.53
CA ASN A 356 -6.81 3.22 -32.68
C ASN A 356 -6.64 2.42 -33.97
N THR A 357 -6.27 3.05 -35.08
CA THR A 357 -6.05 2.38 -36.38
C THR A 357 -4.77 1.53 -36.37
N SER A 358 -3.81 1.85 -35.50
CA SER A 358 -2.68 0.95 -35.22
C SER A 358 -3.08 -0.30 -34.42
N GLY A 359 -4.34 -0.41 -34.01
CA GLY A 359 -4.94 -1.47 -33.20
C GLY A 359 -4.50 -1.46 -31.74
N ARG A 360 -4.11 -0.29 -31.25
CA ARG A 360 -3.83 -0.02 -29.85
C ARG A 360 -4.98 0.78 -29.27
N PHE A 361 -5.27 0.60 -27.99
CA PHE A 361 -6.32 1.39 -27.36
C PHE A 361 -5.79 2.74 -26.88
N PHE A 362 -6.71 3.71 -26.76
CA PHE A 362 -6.41 5.04 -26.27
C PHE A 362 -7.23 5.37 -25.02
N GLN A 363 -6.55 5.79 -23.96
CA GLN A 363 -7.17 6.35 -22.76
C GLN A 363 -6.80 7.84 -22.61
N GLY A 364 -7.80 8.70 -22.72
CA GLY A 364 -7.67 10.14 -22.52
C GLY A 364 -7.55 10.52 -21.05
N ALA A 365 -6.84 11.60 -20.75
CA ALA A 365 -6.70 12.12 -19.38
C ALA A 365 -7.30 13.51 -19.23
N VAL A 366 -8.09 13.68 -18.17
CA VAL A 366 -8.65 14.96 -17.76
C VAL A 366 -8.25 15.23 -16.32
N THR A 367 -7.67 16.40 -16.08
CA THR A 367 -7.24 16.84 -14.74
C THR A 367 -8.40 17.49 -13.99
N SER A 368 -8.38 17.38 -12.66
CA SER A 368 -9.27 18.17 -11.79
C SER A 368 -9.04 19.69 -11.90
N SER A 369 -7.89 20.11 -12.45
CA SER A 369 -7.57 21.53 -12.65
C SER A 369 -8.43 22.17 -13.75
N LEU A 370 -8.69 23.47 -13.63
CA LEU A 370 -9.48 24.24 -14.60
C LEU A 370 -8.82 24.34 -15.99
N SER A 371 -7.58 23.85 -16.15
CA SER A 371 -6.79 23.97 -17.37
C SER A 371 -7.36 23.22 -18.58
N THR A 372 -7.92 22.02 -18.39
CA THR A 372 -8.60 21.28 -19.46
C THR A 372 -9.88 21.98 -19.88
N MET A 373 -10.66 22.45 -18.91
CA MET A 373 -11.93 23.12 -19.14
C MET A 373 -11.75 24.44 -19.89
N ARG A 374 -10.69 25.19 -19.57
CA ARG A 374 -10.28 26.38 -20.33
C ARG A 374 -9.95 26.05 -21.80
N ASN A 375 -9.25 24.94 -22.09
CA ASN A 375 -8.94 24.58 -23.50
C ASN A 375 -10.22 24.40 -24.32
N LEU A 376 -11.24 23.75 -23.74
CA LEU A 376 -12.52 23.51 -24.43
C LEU A 376 -13.30 24.79 -24.74
N LEU A 377 -13.05 25.85 -23.96
CA LEU A 377 -13.70 27.15 -24.11
C LEU A 377 -12.84 28.17 -24.87
N GLY A 378 -11.64 27.80 -25.30
CA GLY A 378 -10.76 28.69 -26.08
C GLY A 378 -10.23 29.91 -25.31
N LEU A 379 -10.19 29.87 -23.96
CA LEU A 379 -9.78 31.03 -23.16
C LEU A 379 -8.25 31.21 -23.12
N SER A 380 -7.80 32.46 -23.02
CA SER A 380 -6.38 32.86 -22.94
C SER A 380 -5.67 32.33 -21.68
N GLN A 381 -4.35 32.14 -21.73
CA GLN A 381 -3.51 31.66 -20.62
C GLN A 381 -3.02 32.76 -19.66
N LYS A 382 -3.26 34.04 -19.95
CA LYS A 382 -2.72 35.16 -19.16
C LYS A 382 -3.38 35.23 -17.78
N ALA A 383 -2.60 34.98 -16.72
CA ALA A 383 -3.05 34.85 -15.34
C ALA A 383 -3.68 36.12 -14.75
N ASP A 384 -3.32 37.28 -15.28
CA ASP A 384 -3.77 38.62 -14.91
C ASP A 384 -4.97 39.13 -15.73
N ASN A 385 -5.49 38.32 -16.67
CA ASN A 385 -6.69 38.68 -17.41
C ASN A 385 -7.94 38.57 -16.51
N VAL A 386 -8.78 39.61 -16.52
CA VAL A 386 -10.08 39.66 -15.83
C VAL A 386 -10.95 38.44 -16.14
N GLU A 387 -10.97 37.95 -17.39
CA GLU A 387 -11.70 36.73 -17.75
C GLU A 387 -11.17 35.49 -17.03
N THR A 388 -9.86 35.40 -16.82
CA THR A 388 -9.25 34.25 -16.12
C THR A 388 -9.66 34.25 -14.66
N GLN A 389 -9.62 35.41 -14.00
CA GLN A 389 -10.06 35.54 -12.62
C GLN A 389 -11.55 35.27 -12.47
N ALA A 390 -12.39 35.83 -13.35
CA ALA A 390 -13.82 35.58 -13.36
C ALA A 390 -14.16 34.09 -13.57
N PHE A 391 -13.42 33.40 -14.44
CA PHE A 391 -13.58 31.98 -14.66
C PHE A 391 -13.22 31.15 -13.42
N ILE A 392 -12.08 31.44 -12.79
CA ILE A 392 -11.64 30.77 -11.57
C ILE A 392 -12.64 31.02 -10.43
N GLN A 393 -13.12 32.25 -10.27
CA GLN A 393 -14.15 32.59 -9.29
C GLN A 393 -15.45 31.82 -9.53
N ARG A 394 -15.86 31.66 -10.80
CA ARG A 394 -17.10 30.95 -11.13
C ARG A 394 -17.01 29.45 -10.89
N TYR A 395 -15.92 28.79 -11.26
CA TYR A 395 -15.85 27.32 -11.31
C TYR A 395 -14.90 26.68 -10.28
N GLY A 396 -13.97 27.45 -9.74
CA GLY A 396 -12.87 26.98 -8.91
C GLY A 396 -13.27 26.69 -7.47
N CYS A 397 -12.40 25.94 -6.80
CA CYS A 397 -12.36 25.90 -5.34
C CYS A 397 -11.80 27.23 -4.82
N LEU A 398 -12.46 27.82 -3.82
CA LEU A 398 -12.08 29.12 -3.25
C LEU A 398 -11.71 28.97 -1.77
N SER A 399 -10.64 29.64 -1.36
CA SER A 399 -10.20 29.75 0.03
C SER A 399 -11.16 30.65 0.84
N LEU A 400 -10.95 30.73 2.15
CA LEU A 400 -11.85 31.42 3.09
C LEU A 400 -11.99 32.93 2.81
N ASP A 401 -10.95 33.54 2.25
CA ASP A 401 -10.92 34.95 1.82
C ASP A 401 -11.47 35.18 0.40
N GLY A 402 -11.95 34.12 -0.27
CA GLY A 402 -12.42 34.16 -1.65
C GLY A 402 -11.30 34.09 -2.71
N SER A 403 -10.04 33.98 -2.29
CA SER A 403 -8.93 33.75 -3.24
C SER A 403 -8.98 32.33 -3.81
N PRO A 404 -8.39 32.07 -4.98
CA PRO A 404 -8.31 30.72 -5.53
C PRO A 404 -7.58 29.74 -4.60
N ASN A 405 -8.14 28.55 -4.42
CA ASN A 405 -7.48 27.49 -3.66
C ASN A 405 -6.42 26.77 -4.51
N GLU A 406 -5.15 27.07 -4.27
CA GLU A 406 -4.02 26.49 -5.00
C GLU A 406 -3.29 25.39 -4.21
N GLN A 407 -3.16 24.21 -4.81
CA GLN A 407 -2.41 23.09 -4.22
C GLN A 407 -0.90 23.41 -4.15
N PRO A 408 -0.19 23.04 -3.07
CA PRO A 408 1.21 23.42 -2.84
C PRO A 408 2.15 23.10 -4.01
N TRP A 409 2.05 21.90 -4.58
CA TRP A 409 2.91 21.47 -5.69
C TRP A 409 2.55 22.11 -7.04
N LYS A 410 1.48 22.91 -7.14
CA LYS A 410 1.10 23.59 -8.38
C LYS A 410 1.32 25.09 -8.35
N ARG A 411 1.55 25.70 -7.18
CA ARG A 411 1.73 27.16 -7.02
C ARG A 411 2.81 27.74 -7.94
N HIS A 412 3.84 26.95 -8.25
CA HIS A 412 4.94 27.33 -9.14
C HIS A 412 4.60 27.23 -10.64
N TRP A 413 3.41 26.75 -11.02
CA TRP A 413 3.02 26.62 -12.42
C TRP A 413 2.64 28.00 -12.99
N ARG A 414 3.09 28.31 -14.21
CA ARG A 414 2.78 29.60 -14.87
C ARG A 414 1.30 29.75 -15.24
N ASN A 415 0.60 28.64 -15.46
CA ASN A 415 -0.81 28.64 -15.88
C ASN A 415 -1.73 28.68 -14.66
N ALA A 416 -2.38 29.81 -14.41
CA ALA A 416 -3.30 30.00 -13.28
C ALA A 416 -4.44 28.96 -13.22
N PHE A 417 -5.00 28.57 -14.38
CA PHE A 417 -6.04 27.54 -14.44
C PHE A 417 -5.54 26.17 -14.01
N ALA A 418 -4.25 25.89 -14.23
CA ALA A 418 -3.67 24.61 -13.84
C ALA A 418 -3.42 24.55 -12.33
N ARG A 419 -3.23 25.69 -11.66
CA ARG A 419 -3.04 25.79 -10.20
C ARG A 419 -4.33 25.54 -9.41
N CYS A 420 -5.47 25.88 -10.01
CA CYS A 420 -6.78 25.84 -9.35
C CYS A 420 -7.59 24.63 -9.83
N SER A 421 -8.22 23.92 -8.90
CA SER A 421 -9.16 22.84 -9.23
C SER A 421 -10.59 23.35 -9.26
N GLY A 422 -11.43 22.71 -10.08
CA GLY A 422 -12.87 22.99 -10.06
C GLY A 422 -13.55 22.45 -8.82
N CYS A 423 -14.66 23.08 -8.42
CA CYS A 423 -15.46 22.70 -7.27
C CYS A 423 -16.47 21.60 -7.62
N CYS A 424 -16.36 20.44 -6.99
CA CYS A 424 -17.29 19.31 -7.13
C CYS A 424 -18.71 19.59 -6.62
N SER A 425 -18.91 20.62 -5.78
CA SER A 425 -20.24 21.08 -5.38
C SER A 425 -20.90 22.01 -6.41
N ASN A 426 -20.15 22.49 -7.41
CA ASN A 426 -20.66 23.41 -8.41
C ASN A 426 -21.26 22.64 -9.61
N PRO A 427 -22.59 22.69 -9.83
CA PRO A 427 -23.25 21.96 -10.91
C PRO A 427 -22.86 22.45 -12.31
N ASP A 428 -22.49 23.73 -12.46
CA ASP A 428 -22.02 24.25 -13.75
C ASP A 428 -20.61 23.76 -14.07
N PHE A 429 -19.75 23.60 -13.05
CA PHE A 429 -18.46 22.95 -13.23
C PHE A 429 -18.64 21.48 -13.64
N GLU A 430 -19.56 20.75 -13.01
CA GLU A 430 -19.86 19.36 -13.35
C GLU A 430 -20.28 19.20 -14.82
N LYS A 431 -21.20 20.04 -15.32
CA LYS A 431 -21.59 20.05 -16.74
C LYS A 431 -20.39 20.28 -17.66
N LEU A 432 -19.52 21.22 -17.31
CA LEU A 432 -18.34 21.54 -18.09
C LEU A 432 -17.32 20.39 -18.07
N TYR A 433 -17.17 19.72 -16.94
CA TYR A 433 -16.30 18.56 -16.77
C TYR A 433 -16.81 17.35 -17.58
N VAL A 434 -18.11 17.05 -17.53
CA VAL A 434 -18.73 15.99 -18.35
C VAL A 434 -18.53 16.28 -19.84
N ARG A 435 -18.72 17.53 -20.27
CA ARG A 435 -18.44 17.94 -21.66
C ARG A 435 -16.98 17.69 -22.05
N ALA A 436 -16.03 17.90 -21.13
CA ALA A 436 -14.63 17.59 -21.36
C ALA A 436 -14.39 16.10 -21.62
N LEU A 437 -14.98 15.24 -20.79
CA LEU A 437 -14.88 13.80 -20.96
C LEU A 437 -15.50 13.34 -22.29
N GLN A 438 -16.67 13.89 -22.63
CA GLN A 438 -17.36 13.60 -23.88
C GLN A 438 -16.55 14.00 -25.12
N THR A 439 -15.70 15.03 -25.05
CA THR A 439 -14.79 15.38 -26.16
C THR A 439 -13.83 14.23 -26.47
N TYR A 440 -13.28 13.57 -25.45
CA TYR A 440 -12.38 12.44 -25.64
C TYR A 440 -13.11 11.21 -26.19
N THR A 441 -14.28 10.87 -25.64
CA THR A 441 -15.02 9.68 -26.08
C THR A 441 -15.55 9.85 -27.51
N LYS A 442 -16.05 11.03 -27.87
CA LYS A 442 -16.44 11.36 -29.27
C LYS A 442 -15.26 11.33 -30.24
N ALA A 443 -14.05 11.62 -29.76
CA ALA A 443 -12.83 11.53 -30.55
C ALA A 443 -12.31 10.09 -30.69
N GLY A 444 -12.92 9.11 -30.01
CA GLY A 444 -12.59 7.68 -30.10
C GLY A 444 -11.81 7.12 -28.90
N ALA A 445 -11.67 7.86 -27.80
CA ALA A 445 -11.10 7.31 -26.57
C ALA A 445 -12.05 6.24 -25.99
N THR A 446 -11.51 5.07 -25.65
CA THR A 446 -12.31 3.95 -25.12
C THR A 446 -12.38 3.95 -23.59
N MET A 447 -11.52 4.74 -22.95
CA MET A 447 -11.35 4.85 -21.51
C MET A 447 -10.93 6.27 -21.12
N ILE A 448 -11.11 6.63 -19.85
CA ILE A 448 -10.74 7.93 -19.29
C ILE A 448 -9.90 7.78 -18.02
N GLN A 449 -8.88 8.62 -17.85
CA GLN A 449 -8.18 8.85 -16.59
C GLN A 449 -8.64 10.19 -16.01
N ARG A 450 -9.16 10.20 -14.78
CA ARG A 450 -9.27 11.41 -13.97
C ARG A 450 -7.98 11.60 -13.19
N ASP A 451 -7.18 12.58 -13.58
CA ASP A 451 -6.04 12.96 -12.75
C ASP A 451 -6.52 13.71 -11.50
N GLU A 452 -5.94 13.36 -10.36
CA GLU A 452 -6.33 13.81 -9.02
C GLU A 452 -7.76 13.41 -8.62
N GLY A 453 -7.95 12.11 -8.38
CA GLY A 453 -9.26 11.50 -8.10
C GLY A 453 -10.01 12.12 -6.91
N ASN A 454 -9.29 12.61 -5.88
CA ASN A 454 -9.91 13.13 -4.65
C ASN A 454 -10.83 14.33 -4.87
N GLY A 455 -10.59 15.19 -5.87
CA GLY A 455 -11.46 16.36 -6.08
C GLY A 455 -11.52 17.31 -4.88
N ASN A 456 -12.71 17.46 -4.29
CA ASN A 456 -13.00 18.32 -3.14
C ASN A 456 -12.52 17.74 -1.79
N ASP A 457 -12.53 16.42 -1.65
CA ASP A 457 -12.07 15.67 -0.47
C ASP A 457 -10.69 16.10 0.06
N ASN A 458 -9.74 16.41 -0.83
CA ASN A 458 -8.39 16.83 -0.44
C ASN A 458 -8.28 18.35 -0.18
N ARG A 459 -9.32 19.16 -0.45
CA ARG A 459 -9.25 20.63 -0.30
C ARG A 459 -9.07 21.10 1.13
N PRO A 460 -9.72 20.50 2.15
CA PRO A 460 -9.50 20.90 3.53
C PRO A 460 -8.04 20.77 3.99
N ASN A 461 -7.19 20.02 3.28
CA ASN A 461 -5.75 19.95 3.56
C ASN A 461 -4.95 21.16 3.05
N TYR A 462 -5.54 22.00 2.20
CA TYR A 462 -4.87 23.15 1.56
C TYR A 462 -5.70 24.44 1.62
N GLY A 463 -6.62 24.57 2.58
CA GLY A 463 -7.44 25.78 2.75
C GLY A 463 -8.92 25.65 2.40
N GLY A 464 -9.43 24.45 2.12
CA GLY A 464 -10.86 24.19 1.92
C GLY A 464 -11.43 24.72 0.60
N CYS A 465 -12.75 24.56 0.44
CA CYS A 465 -13.52 25.20 -0.63
C CYS A 465 -14.76 25.89 -0.02
N PHE A 466 -14.73 27.22 0.04
CA PHE A 466 -15.73 28.07 0.70
C PHE A 466 -16.52 28.93 -0.29
N CYS A 467 -16.66 28.47 -1.53
CA CYS A 467 -17.57 29.10 -2.48
C CYS A 467 -19.04 28.88 -2.05
N ASP A 468 -19.95 29.69 -2.59
CA ASP A 468 -21.36 29.67 -2.18
C ASP A 468 -22.00 28.28 -2.35
N HIS A 469 -21.68 27.56 -3.43
CA HIS A 469 -22.14 26.17 -3.63
C HIS A 469 -21.70 25.20 -2.51
N CYS A 470 -20.50 25.38 -1.95
CA CYS A 470 -20.06 24.56 -0.82
C CYS A 470 -20.75 24.97 0.48
N MET A 471 -21.05 26.25 0.67
CA MET A 471 -21.75 26.73 1.87
C MET A 471 -23.20 26.26 1.88
N ASP A 472 -23.88 26.37 0.74
CA ASP A 472 -25.24 25.84 0.57
C ASP A 472 -25.27 24.33 0.74
N GLY A 473 -24.35 23.61 0.07
CA GLY A 473 -24.28 22.15 0.18
C GLY A 473 -23.93 21.66 1.58
N PHE A 474 -23.07 22.39 2.31
CA PHE A 474 -22.75 22.04 3.69
C PHE A 474 -23.93 22.29 4.64
N ARG A 475 -24.68 23.38 4.44
CA ARG A 475 -25.93 23.63 5.17
C ARG A 475 -26.94 22.49 4.98
N THR A 476 -27.11 22.02 3.75
CA THR A 476 -27.95 20.86 3.44
C THR A 476 -27.44 19.60 4.14
N PHE A 477 -26.13 19.33 4.06
CA PHE A 477 -25.51 18.20 4.75
C PHE A 477 -25.78 18.21 6.26
N LEU A 478 -25.58 19.35 6.92
CA LEU A 478 -25.85 19.52 8.35
C LEU A 478 -27.33 19.27 8.67
N THR A 479 -28.24 19.79 7.83
CA THR A 479 -29.69 19.59 8.00
C THR A 479 -30.08 18.11 7.90
N GLU A 480 -29.44 17.35 7.02
CA GLU A 480 -29.78 15.95 6.76
C GLU A 480 -29.08 14.95 7.70
N ARG A 481 -27.92 15.31 8.24
CA ARG A 481 -27.00 14.34 8.88
C ARG A 481 -26.64 14.67 10.33
N VAL A 482 -26.89 15.89 10.79
CA VAL A 482 -26.49 16.34 12.13
C VAL A 482 -27.72 16.64 12.98
N GLY A 483 -27.75 16.07 14.19
CA GLY A 483 -28.88 16.22 15.11
C GLY A 483 -28.97 17.63 15.68
N ALA A 484 -30.19 18.04 16.08
CA ALA A 484 -30.43 19.38 16.63
C ALA A 484 -29.55 19.73 17.85
N THR A 485 -29.29 18.74 18.72
CA THR A 485 -28.39 18.93 19.88
C THR A 485 -26.97 19.27 19.45
N GLU A 486 -26.40 18.52 18.51
CA GLU A 486 -25.04 18.74 18.03
C GLU A 486 -24.91 20.05 17.23
N LEU A 487 -25.96 20.45 16.51
CA LEU A 487 -26.04 21.77 15.88
C LEU A 487 -26.01 22.90 16.92
N ALA A 488 -26.78 22.77 18.00
CA ALA A 488 -26.81 23.76 19.08
C ALA A 488 -25.46 23.84 19.83
N GLU A 489 -24.83 22.70 20.10
CA GLU A 489 -23.47 22.63 20.68
C GLU A 489 -22.42 23.27 19.75
N GLY A 490 -22.63 23.19 18.43
CA GLY A 490 -21.83 23.88 17.42
C GLY A 490 -22.11 25.38 17.30
N GLY A 491 -23.00 25.95 18.12
CA GLY A 491 -23.37 27.37 18.09
C GLY A 491 -24.31 27.74 16.93
N ILE A 492 -25.05 26.78 16.37
CA ILE A 492 -25.98 27.01 15.25
C ILE A 492 -27.41 27.12 15.79
N GLU A 493 -27.91 28.35 15.91
CA GLU A 493 -29.28 28.63 16.38
C GLU A 493 -30.34 28.42 15.28
N ASP A 494 -30.06 28.87 14.05
CA ASP A 494 -30.90 28.65 12.88
C ASP A 494 -30.07 28.11 11.71
N ILE A 495 -30.23 26.81 11.44
CA ILE A 495 -29.54 26.15 10.34
C ILE A 495 -29.92 26.74 8.97
N LYS A 496 -31.11 27.32 8.80
CA LYS A 496 -31.56 27.85 7.51
C LYS A 496 -30.76 29.06 7.05
N THR A 497 -30.26 29.85 7.99
CA THR A 497 -29.47 31.07 7.73
C THR A 497 -27.98 30.87 7.97
N PHE A 498 -27.55 29.70 8.42
CA PHE A 498 -26.16 29.42 8.78
C PHE A 498 -25.21 29.46 7.56
N ASP A 499 -24.18 30.31 7.61
CA ASP A 499 -23.06 30.32 6.67
C ASP A 499 -21.77 29.95 7.40
N TYR A 500 -21.23 28.77 7.08
CA TYR A 500 -20.02 28.26 7.72
C TYR A 500 -18.77 29.09 7.41
N ARG A 501 -18.69 29.74 6.24
CA ARG A 501 -17.58 30.62 5.91
C ARG A 501 -17.59 31.84 6.83
N GLU A 502 -18.75 32.42 7.10
CA GLU A 502 -18.86 33.55 8.02
C GLU A 502 -18.58 33.13 9.47
N ALA A 503 -19.05 31.95 9.89
CA ALA A 503 -18.72 31.38 11.19
C ALA A 503 -17.19 31.18 11.37
N LEU A 504 -16.51 30.67 10.34
CA LEU A 504 -15.05 30.51 10.34
C LEU A 504 -14.29 31.84 10.41
N ARG A 505 -14.76 32.86 9.68
CA ARG A 505 -14.18 34.22 9.74
C ARG A 505 -14.32 34.82 11.13
N ALA A 506 -15.51 34.70 11.73
CA ALA A 506 -15.76 35.15 13.10
C ALA A 506 -14.89 34.43 14.14
N ALA A 507 -14.63 33.12 13.92
CA ALA A 507 -13.76 32.31 14.77
C ALA A 507 -12.25 32.53 14.52
N GLY A 508 -11.86 33.43 13.62
CA GLY A 508 -10.46 33.70 13.29
C GLY A 508 -9.74 32.54 12.62
N ALA A 509 -10.46 31.70 11.87
CA ALA A 509 -9.86 30.56 11.17
C ALA A 509 -8.82 31.03 10.12
N PRO A 510 -7.67 30.36 10.00
CA PRO A 510 -6.63 30.78 9.08
C PRO A 510 -6.96 30.43 7.63
N VAL A 511 -6.40 31.19 6.70
CA VAL A 511 -6.51 30.97 5.24
C VAL A 511 -5.40 30.02 4.76
N GLY A 512 -5.68 29.26 3.70
CA GLY A 512 -4.67 28.42 3.03
C GLY A 512 -4.26 27.20 3.84
N ASP A 513 -3.00 26.75 3.70
CA ASP A 513 -2.51 25.49 4.27
C ASP A 513 -2.67 25.41 5.80
N ALA A 514 -2.59 26.55 6.50
CA ALA A 514 -2.77 26.63 7.94
C ALA A 514 -4.16 26.17 8.39
N PHE A 515 -5.19 26.30 7.54
CA PHE A 515 -6.53 25.79 7.84
C PHE A 515 -6.53 24.29 8.13
N SER A 516 -5.64 23.53 7.49
CA SER A 516 -5.59 22.07 7.65
C SER A 516 -5.34 21.64 9.10
N ARG A 517 -4.51 22.39 9.83
CA ARG A 517 -4.07 22.13 11.21
C ARG A 517 -4.94 22.80 12.28
N TRP A 518 -5.75 23.79 11.90
CA TRP A 518 -6.65 24.48 12.82
C TRP A 518 -7.75 23.53 13.32
N ASP A 519 -7.95 23.38 14.63
CA ASP A 519 -8.84 22.34 15.19
C ASP A 519 -10.27 22.42 14.61
N GLY A 520 -10.89 23.59 14.65
CA GLY A 520 -12.22 23.85 14.07
C GLY A 520 -13.36 22.98 14.58
N GLY A 521 -13.09 22.14 15.59
CA GLY A 521 -14.06 21.35 16.32
C GLY A 521 -14.91 20.43 15.44
N ALA A 522 -16.13 20.17 15.91
CA ALA A 522 -17.09 19.29 15.25
C ALA A 522 -17.48 19.79 13.85
N LEU A 523 -17.68 21.11 13.68
CA LEU A 523 -18.08 21.67 12.39
C LEU A 523 -17.02 21.46 11.30
N LYS A 524 -15.72 21.54 11.62
CA LYS A 524 -14.68 21.21 10.65
C LYS A 524 -14.65 19.73 10.30
N ARG A 525 -14.93 18.83 11.26
CA ARG A 525 -15.06 17.38 10.98
C ARG A 525 -16.24 17.10 10.05
N HIS A 526 -17.39 17.70 10.32
CA HIS A 526 -18.57 17.62 9.44
C HIS A 526 -18.29 18.20 8.06
N PHE A 527 -17.57 19.32 7.99
CA PHE A 527 -17.20 19.92 6.71
C PHE A 527 -16.28 19.01 5.91
N ARG A 528 -15.29 18.35 6.54
CA ARG A 528 -14.46 17.33 5.87
C ARG A 528 -15.31 16.15 5.38
N ALA A 529 -16.26 15.66 6.18
CA ALA A 529 -17.17 14.59 5.77
C ALA A 529 -18.06 15.00 4.57
N TYR A 530 -18.57 16.24 4.57
CA TYR A 530 -19.29 16.80 3.44
C TYR A 530 -18.41 16.87 2.16
N GLN A 531 -17.17 17.37 2.28
CA GLN A 531 -16.24 17.47 1.14
C GLN A 531 -15.87 16.08 0.58
N HIS A 532 -15.81 15.07 1.44
CA HIS A 532 -15.66 13.67 1.04
C HIS A 532 -16.88 13.16 0.26
N GLN A 533 -18.09 13.34 0.81
CA GLN A 533 -19.33 12.89 0.18
C GLN A 533 -19.60 13.58 -1.16
N VAL A 534 -19.32 14.87 -1.27
CA VAL A 534 -19.53 15.58 -2.54
C VAL A 534 -18.56 15.10 -3.63
N SER A 535 -17.34 14.69 -3.27
CA SER A 535 -16.41 14.06 -4.21
C SER A 535 -16.91 12.72 -4.73
N ILE A 536 -17.46 11.87 -3.85
CA ILE A 536 -18.11 10.60 -4.24
C ILE A 536 -19.30 10.88 -5.16
N GLY A 537 -20.22 11.74 -4.72
CA GLY A 537 -21.43 12.07 -5.47
C GLY A 537 -21.14 12.68 -6.84
N PHE A 538 -20.12 13.55 -6.93
CA PHE A 538 -19.66 14.11 -8.20
C PHE A 538 -19.20 13.02 -9.17
N MET A 539 -18.44 12.03 -8.70
CA MET A 539 -17.99 10.92 -9.54
C MET A 539 -19.14 10.03 -10.02
N ALA A 540 -20.08 9.71 -9.12
CA ALA A 540 -21.25 8.92 -9.48
C ALA A 540 -22.09 9.61 -10.57
N ARG A 541 -22.38 10.92 -10.41
CA ARG A 541 -23.14 11.69 -11.41
C ARG A 541 -22.38 11.90 -12.71
N THR A 542 -21.07 12.18 -12.63
CA THR A 542 -20.21 12.31 -13.82
C THR A 542 -20.23 11.02 -14.64
N ARG A 543 -20.13 9.86 -13.98
CA ARG A 543 -20.17 8.55 -14.65
C ARG A 543 -21.54 8.29 -15.28
N ALA A 544 -22.63 8.59 -14.57
CA ALA A 544 -23.99 8.45 -15.09
C ALA A 544 -24.16 9.30 -16.37
N ALA A 545 -23.81 10.57 -16.32
CA ALA A 545 -23.92 11.48 -17.47
C ALA A 545 -23.00 11.09 -18.64
N LEU A 546 -21.81 10.56 -18.37
CA LEU A 546 -20.92 10.06 -19.41
C LEU A 546 -21.51 8.81 -20.10
N ASN A 547 -22.02 7.86 -19.32
CA ASN A 547 -22.64 6.64 -19.82
C ASN A 547 -23.92 6.92 -20.62
N GLU A 548 -24.74 7.90 -20.24
CA GLU A 548 -25.91 8.33 -21.02
C GLU A 548 -25.55 8.82 -22.44
N SER A 549 -24.34 9.35 -22.59
CA SER A 549 -23.86 9.94 -23.86
C SER A 549 -23.00 9.02 -24.71
N ALA A 550 -22.69 7.81 -24.22
CA ALA A 550 -21.79 6.87 -24.86
C ALA A 550 -22.53 5.57 -25.21
N ASP A 551 -22.19 4.97 -26.35
CA ASP A 551 -22.81 3.70 -26.78
C ASP A 551 -22.49 2.53 -25.84
N THR A 552 -21.42 2.66 -25.05
CA THR A 552 -20.95 1.66 -24.09
C THR A 552 -20.47 2.36 -22.83
N SER A 553 -20.52 1.66 -21.69
CA SER A 553 -19.99 2.22 -20.46
C SER A 553 -18.50 2.54 -20.60
N VAL A 554 -18.11 3.74 -20.17
CA VAL A 554 -16.74 4.24 -20.29
C VAL A 554 -16.00 3.93 -19.00
N ALA A 555 -14.95 3.13 -19.12
CA ALA A 555 -14.17 2.72 -17.98
C ALA A 555 -13.21 3.85 -17.55
N MET A 556 -13.11 4.08 -16.24
CA MET A 556 -12.43 5.22 -15.64
C MET A 556 -11.36 4.80 -14.63
N SER A 557 -10.19 5.43 -14.69
CA SER A 557 -9.16 5.30 -13.66
C SER A 557 -8.81 6.62 -13.00
N CYS A 558 -8.08 6.55 -11.88
CA CYS A 558 -7.57 7.72 -11.17
C CYS A 558 -6.12 7.57 -10.76
N ASN A 559 -5.47 8.68 -10.44
CA ASN A 559 -4.16 8.68 -9.79
C ASN A 559 -4.33 8.53 -8.26
N ASN A 560 -3.98 7.37 -7.71
CA ASN A 560 -4.07 7.05 -6.28
C ASN A 560 -2.74 7.17 -5.53
N GLY A 561 -1.67 7.60 -6.21
CA GLY A 561 -0.34 7.76 -5.62
C GLY A 561 0.28 6.48 -5.06
N VAL A 562 -0.20 5.29 -5.48
CA VAL A 562 0.29 3.97 -5.01
C VAL A 562 0.06 3.74 -3.50
N ARG A 563 -0.86 4.49 -2.87
CA ARG A 563 -1.06 4.47 -1.41
C ARG A 563 -2.49 4.64 -0.92
N THR A 564 -3.39 5.19 -1.74
CA THR A 564 -4.74 5.54 -1.30
C THR A 564 -5.78 4.63 -1.94
N PHE A 565 -6.70 4.09 -1.13
CA PHE A 565 -7.75 3.16 -1.54
C PHE A 565 -9.11 3.47 -0.87
N ASP A 566 -9.31 4.73 -0.46
CA ASP A 566 -10.53 5.19 0.19
C ASP A 566 -11.77 5.12 -0.72
N ASP A 567 -12.94 5.44 -0.16
CA ASP A 567 -14.23 5.38 -0.84
C ASP A 567 -14.31 6.30 -2.08
N VAL A 568 -13.51 7.37 -2.14
CA VAL A 568 -13.41 8.22 -3.33
C VAL A 568 -12.64 7.51 -4.43
N MET A 569 -11.53 6.84 -4.10
CA MET A 569 -10.78 6.03 -5.06
C MET A 569 -11.59 4.83 -5.53
N GLN A 570 -12.40 4.22 -4.67
CA GLN A 570 -13.23 3.07 -5.06
C GLN A 570 -14.33 3.39 -6.09
N GLN A 571 -14.56 4.68 -6.40
CA GLN A 571 -15.43 5.09 -7.53
C GLN A 571 -14.82 4.83 -8.92
N PHE A 572 -13.54 4.44 -8.98
CA PHE A 572 -12.81 4.17 -10.22
C PHE A 572 -12.63 2.66 -10.45
N ASP A 573 -12.45 2.30 -11.72
CA ASP A 573 -12.41 0.91 -12.22
C ASP A 573 -11.01 0.29 -12.14
N TRP A 574 -9.98 1.13 -12.03
CA TRP A 574 -8.61 0.76 -11.68
C TRP A 574 -7.80 1.99 -11.29
N PHE A 575 -6.57 1.77 -10.85
CA PHE A 575 -5.69 2.80 -10.31
C PHE A 575 -4.43 2.99 -11.14
N PHE A 576 -4.00 4.25 -11.25
CA PHE A 576 -2.65 4.65 -11.61
C PHE A 576 -1.98 5.25 -10.39
N GLY A 577 -0.66 5.16 -10.29
CA GLY A 577 0.07 5.86 -9.25
C GLY A 577 1.44 6.32 -9.72
N GLU A 578 1.75 7.57 -9.42
CA GLU A 578 3.12 8.07 -9.59
C GLU A 578 4.00 7.46 -8.49
N LEU A 579 4.94 6.61 -8.89
CA LEU A 579 5.76 5.84 -7.95
C LEU A 579 6.99 6.66 -7.54
N SER A 580 7.17 6.88 -6.24
CA SER A 580 8.44 7.43 -5.72
C SER A 580 9.50 6.33 -5.65
N ARG A 581 10.78 6.69 -5.76
CA ARG A 581 11.89 5.73 -5.59
C ARG A 581 11.78 4.93 -4.28
N HIS A 582 11.52 5.59 -3.15
CA HIS A 582 11.43 4.94 -1.84
C HIS A 582 10.28 3.92 -1.75
N HIS A 583 9.23 4.09 -2.56
CA HIS A 583 8.11 3.16 -2.62
C HIS A 583 8.26 2.10 -3.73
N ALA A 584 9.31 2.18 -4.56
CA ALA A 584 9.58 1.21 -5.60
C ALA A 584 10.33 0.00 -5.05
N THR A 585 9.75 -0.66 -4.06
CA THR A 585 10.28 -1.86 -3.42
C THR A 585 9.35 -3.04 -3.67
N PRO A 586 9.87 -4.29 -3.67
CA PRO A 586 9.05 -5.48 -3.86
C PRO A 586 7.88 -5.58 -2.88
N ALA A 587 8.15 -5.34 -1.59
CA ALA A 587 7.13 -5.38 -0.54
C ALA A 587 6.02 -4.33 -0.74
N ASN A 588 6.37 -3.09 -1.08
CA ASN A 588 5.35 -2.07 -1.31
C ASN A 588 4.52 -2.37 -2.57
N LEU A 589 5.16 -2.77 -3.67
CA LEU A 589 4.47 -3.09 -4.92
C LEU A 589 3.53 -4.28 -4.73
N TYR A 590 3.96 -5.33 -4.02
CA TYR A 590 3.11 -6.47 -3.68
C TYR A 590 1.91 -6.05 -2.85
N ARG A 591 2.13 -5.31 -1.76
CA ARG A 591 1.04 -4.81 -0.89
C ARG A 591 0.02 -3.98 -1.68
N THR A 592 0.48 -3.04 -2.51
CA THR A 592 -0.41 -2.20 -3.31
C THR A 592 -1.18 -3.02 -4.33
N ALA A 593 -0.54 -3.97 -5.01
CA ALA A 593 -1.20 -4.85 -5.97
C ALA A 593 -2.23 -5.79 -5.30
N ALA A 594 -1.88 -6.37 -4.15
CA ALA A 594 -2.78 -7.20 -3.36
C ALA A 594 -3.99 -6.41 -2.86
N MET A 595 -3.80 -5.17 -2.39
CA MET A 595 -4.90 -4.29 -1.99
C MET A 595 -5.83 -3.97 -3.17
N ALA A 596 -5.27 -3.59 -4.32
CA ALA A 596 -6.07 -3.39 -5.54
C ALA A 596 -6.83 -4.67 -5.93
N GLY A 597 -6.19 -5.83 -5.81
CA GLY A 597 -6.81 -7.12 -6.08
C GLY A 597 -7.99 -7.45 -5.16
N ARG A 598 -7.88 -7.16 -3.86
CA ARG A 598 -9.00 -7.30 -2.89
C ARG A 598 -10.22 -6.46 -3.28
N LEU A 599 -10.00 -5.34 -3.96
CA LEU A 599 -11.06 -4.47 -4.48
C LEU A 599 -11.57 -4.86 -5.87
N ASN A 600 -11.09 -5.97 -6.45
CA ASN A 600 -11.30 -6.34 -7.85
C ASN A 600 -10.87 -5.22 -8.81
N ARG A 601 -9.66 -4.70 -8.60
CA ARG A 601 -9.07 -3.61 -9.39
C ARG A 601 -7.64 -3.96 -9.82
N LEU A 602 -7.16 -3.23 -10.81
CA LEU A 602 -5.77 -3.26 -11.25
C LEU A 602 -5.01 -2.06 -10.66
N GLN A 603 -3.76 -2.26 -10.26
CA GLN A 603 -2.82 -1.16 -10.00
C GLN A 603 -1.86 -1.01 -11.18
N ILE A 604 -1.72 0.20 -11.66
CA ILE A 604 -0.71 0.61 -12.64
C ILE A 604 0.20 1.63 -11.97
N VAL A 605 1.51 1.53 -12.18
CA VAL A 605 2.50 2.45 -11.59
C VAL A 605 3.35 3.06 -12.68
N THR A 606 3.82 4.28 -12.48
CA THR A 606 4.91 4.82 -13.31
C THR A 606 6.22 4.11 -12.97
N MET A 607 7.25 4.30 -13.81
CA MET A 607 8.63 4.11 -13.35
C MET A 607 8.86 4.86 -12.02
N PRO A 608 9.82 4.42 -11.18
CA PRO A 608 10.17 5.16 -9.98
C PRO A 608 10.56 6.59 -10.36
N LYS A 609 10.20 7.58 -9.53
CA LYS A 609 10.56 8.99 -9.73
C LYS A 609 11.74 9.37 -8.85
N LYS A 610 12.59 10.27 -9.37
CA LYS A 610 13.70 10.88 -8.64
C LYS A 610 13.17 11.92 -7.66
N GLY A 611 13.70 11.93 -6.43
CA GLY A 611 13.33 12.90 -5.41
C GLY A 611 14.06 14.24 -5.57
N ALA A 612 13.64 15.25 -4.81
CA ALA A 612 14.25 16.60 -4.79
C ALA A 612 15.74 16.63 -4.46
N HIS A 613 16.23 15.60 -3.75
CA HIS A 613 17.58 15.51 -3.21
C HIS A 613 18.46 14.48 -3.94
N SER A 614 17.95 13.80 -4.97
CA SER A 614 18.75 12.83 -5.73
C SER A 614 19.37 13.49 -6.96
N LEU A 615 20.37 14.34 -6.75
CA LEU A 615 21.33 14.68 -7.80
C LEU A 615 22.24 13.45 -8.03
N TYR A 616 21.70 12.50 -8.81
CA TYR A 616 22.35 11.45 -9.62
C TYR A 616 23.81 11.05 -9.26
N GLY A 617 23.99 10.00 -8.46
CA GLY A 617 25.31 9.37 -8.24
C GLY A 617 25.72 8.35 -9.32
N ASP A 618 24.76 7.61 -9.92
CA ASP A 618 25.05 6.62 -10.98
C ASP A 618 23.82 6.37 -11.89
N PRO A 619 23.88 6.71 -13.20
CA PRO A 619 22.84 6.39 -14.18
C PRO A 619 22.50 4.89 -14.28
N LYS A 620 23.49 4.00 -14.10
CA LYS A 620 23.27 2.54 -14.21
C LYS A 620 22.46 1.98 -13.06
N GLY A 621 22.70 2.46 -11.83
CA GLY A 621 21.89 2.09 -10.67
C GLY A 621 20.41 2.45 -10.84
N TRP A 622 20.10 3.57 -11.51
CA TRP A 622 18.71 3.96 -11.76
C TRP A 622 18.01 3.11 -12.83
N GLU A 623 18.73 2.82 -13.92
CA GLU A 623 18.25 1.91 -14.95
C GLU A 623 17.95 0.53 -14.35
N ARG A 624 18.91 -0.03 -13.58
CA ARG A 624 18.74 -1.29 -12.84
C ARG A 624 17.47 -1.28 -11.98
N HIS A 625 17.31 -0.25 -11.14
CA HIS A 625 16.15 -0.15 -10.26
C HIS A 625 14.82 0.01 -11.02
N THR A 626 14.83 0.69 -12.16
CA THR A 626 13.65 0.80 -13.04
C THR A 626 13.33 -0.55 -13.68
N ARG A 627 14.33 -1.30 -14.18
CA ARG A 627 14.17 -2.65 -14.72
C ARG A 627 13.60 -3.62 -13.69
N GLN A 628 14.12 -3.56 -12.47
CA GLN A 628 13.63 -4.31 -11.30
C GLN A 628 12.17 -3.95 -10.98
N THR A 629 11.82 -2.66 -10.97
CA THR A 629 10.44 -2.19 -10.76
C THR A 629 9.48 -2.69 -11.84
N ILE A 630 9.90 -2.69 -13.12
CA ILE A 630 9.11 -3.25 -14.22
C ILE A 630 8.83 -4.73 -13.93
N ALA A 631 9.87 -5.50 -13.67
CA ALA A 631 9.76 -6.94 -13.41
C ALA A 631 8.82 -7.27 -12.24
N VAL A 632 9.01 -6.61 -11.09
CA VAL A 632 8.13 -6.84 -9.92
C VAL A 632 6.71 -6.44 -10.19
N SER A 633 6.47 -5.29 -10.84
CA SER A 633 5.11 -4.84 -11.10
C SER A 633 4.30 -5.90 -11.86
N TYR A 634 4.89 -6.49 -12.92
CA TYR A 634 4.26 -7.59 -13.64
C TYR A 634 4.20 -8.89 -12.81
N ALA A 635 5.21 -9.18 -11.99
CA ALA A 635 5.22 -10.35 -11.11
C ALA A 635 4.09 -10.36 -10.08
N VAL A 636 3.75 -9.20 -9.51
CA VAL A 636 2.70 -9.07 -8.48
C VAL A 636 1.30 -8.86 -9.06
N GLY A 637 1.14 -8.90 -10.39
CA GLY A 637 -0.15 -8.66 -11.03
C GLY A 637 -0.58 -7.20 -11.09
N ALA A 638 0.39 -6.29 -11.09
CA ALA A 638 0.28 -4.88 -11.44
C ALA A 638 0.90 -4.61 -12.84
N ILE A 639 0.98 -3.35 -13.25
CA ILE A 639 1.66 -2.94 -14.49
C ILE A 639 2.59 -1.76 -14.21
N CYS A 640 3.85 -1.83 -14.62
CA CYS A 640 4.70 -0.66 -14.71
C CYS A 640 4.57 -0.06 -16.11
N MET A 641 4.25 1.23 -16.18
CA MET A 641 4.22 1.95 -17.45
C MET A 641 5.62 2.00 -18.07
N VAL A 642 5.66 2.03 -19.40
CA VAL A 642 6.87 2.32 -20.17
C VAL A 642 7.48 3.63 -19.66
N PRO A 643 8.80 3.67 -19.35
CA PRO A 643 9.55 4.86 -18.91
C PRO A 643 9.63 5.99 -19.97
N TRP A 644 8.51 6.39 -20.56
CA TRP A 644 8.43 7.37 -21.64
C TRP A 644 7.53 8.54 -21.30
N ASP A 645 7.99 9.75 -21.64
CA ASP A 645 7.32 11.03 -21.33
C ASP A 645 6.89 11.11 -19.86
N VAL A 646 7.73 10.66 -18.94
CA VAL A 646 7.44 10.65 -17.50
C VAL A 646 7.80 12.01 -16.90
N TYR A 647 6.89 12.59 -16.13
CA TYR A 647 7.17 13.82 -15.38
C TYR A 647 8.11 13.55 -14.20
N MET A 648 9.23 14.25 -14.16
CA MET A 648 10.23 14.18 -13.08
C MET A 648 10.12 15.45 -12.22
N PRO A 649 9.58 15.36 -10.99
CA PRO A 649 9.54 16.51 -10.10
C PRO A 649 10.97 16.95 -9.74
N ASN A 650 11.19 18.26 -9.63
CA ASN A 650 12.41 18.91 -9.11
C ASN A 650 13.71 18.77 -9.92
N THR A 651 13.72 19.21 -11.18
CA THR A 651 14.95 19.76 -11.79
C THR A 651 15.05 21.26 -11.45
N PHE A 652 15.27 21.57 -10.18
CA PHE A 652 15.73 22.90 -9.77
C PHE A 652 17.26 22.93 -9.89
N SER A 653 17.83 23.98 -10.49
CA SER A 653 19.26 24.25 -10.31
C SER A 653 19.55 24.51 -8.83
N GLU A 654 20.81 24.45 -8.40
CA GLU A 654 21.24 24.87 -7.05
C GLU A 654 20.70 26.27 -6.66
N ASN A 655 20.39 27.11 -7.65
CA ASN A 655 19.82 28.45 -7.49
C ASN A 655 18.29 28.51 -7.56
N ARG A 656 17.58 27.36 -7.46
CA ARG A 656 16.12 27.25 -7.61
C ARG A 656 15.57 27.77 -8.94
N GLU A 657 16.42 27.90 -9.95
CA GLU A 657 15.98 28.22 -11.31
C GLU A 657 15.48 26.97 -12.01
N ARG A 658 14.48 27.17 -12.86
CA ARG A 658 13.72 26.11 -13.52
C ARG A 658 14.55 25.49 -14.64
N SER A 659 14.81 24.19 -14.58
CA SER A 659 15.26 23.47 -15.77
C SER A 659 14.10 23.33 -16.77
N GLU A 660 14.37 23.62 -18.03
CA GLU A 660 13.40 23.58 -19.12
C GLU A 660 13.02 22.14 -19.56
N THR A 661 13.71 21.10 -19.06
CA THR A 661 13.52 19.70 -19.49
C THR A 661 13.41 18.73 -18.30
N ALA A 662 12.27 18.78 -17.61
CA ALA A 662 11.96 17.94 -16.44
C ALA A 662 11.27 16.59 -16.78
N ARG A 663 11.51 16.01 -17.97
CA ARG A 663 10.83 14.77 -18.39
C ARG A 663 11.80 13.71 -18.87
N TYR A 664 11.47 12.47 -18.55
CA TYR A 664 12.29 11.32 -18.88
C TYR A 664 11.73 10.55 -20.09
N PHE A 665 12.64 10.21 -21.01
CA PHE A 665 12.39 9.42 -22.22
C PHE A 665 13.41 8.28 -22.23
N GLY A 666 13.03 7.15 -21.62
CA GLY A 666 13.84 5.93 -21.60
C GLY A 666 14.09 5.40 -23.00
N LYS A 667 15.24 4.77 -23.21
CA LYS A 667 15.61 4.22 -24.51
C LYS A 667 15.12 2.77 -24.62
N PRO A 668 14.74 2.30 -25.83
CA PRO A 668 14.44 0.89 -26.06
C PRO A 668 15.57 -0.05 -25.62
N ALA A 669 16.82 0.33 -25.83
CA ALA A 669 17.98 -0.45 -25.41
C ALA A 669 18.05 -0.73 -23.90
N ASP A 670 17.43 0.11 -23.09
CA ASP A 670 17.50 0.03 -21.62
C ASP A 670 16.36 -0.84 -21.04
N TYR A 671 15.22 -0.98 -21.75
CA TYR A 671 14.00 -1.57 -21.17
C TYR A 671 13.13 -2.42 -22.12
N ALA A 672 13.30 -2.32 -23.44
CA ALA A 672 12.37 -2.95 -24.40
C ALA A 672 12.45 -4.47 -24.41
N ASP A 673 13.57 -5.07 -23.98
CA ASP A 673 13.70 -6.51 -23.75
C ASP A 673 12.67 -7.03 -22.75
N LEU A 674 12.45 -6.31 -21.63
CA LEU A 674 11.45 -6.68 -20.63
C LEU A 674 10.02 -6.56 -21.17
N PHE A 675 9.73 -5.49 -21.92
CA PHE A 675 8.41 -5.33 -22.54
C PHE A 675 8.17 -6.37 -23.64
N GLY A 676 9.17 -6.65 -24.48
CA GLY A 676 9.12 -7.74 -25.46
C GLY A 676 8.89 -9.11 -24.81
N PHE A 677 9.55 -9.37 -23.67
CA PHE A 677 9.35 -10.57 -22.87
C PHE A 677 7.92 -10.70 -22.33
N ILE A 678 7.30 -9.60 -21.88
CA ILE A 678 5.88 -9.58 -21.49
C ILE A 678 4.99 -9.98 -22.67
N ARG A 679 5.23 -9.42 -23.87
CA ARG A 679 4.45 -9.76 -25.08
C ARG A 679 4.60 -11.21 -25.48
N ALA A 680 5.83 -11.72 -25.42
CA ALA A 680 6.18 -13.09 -25.80
C ALA A 680 5.52 -14.14 -24.90
N ASN A 681 5.22 -13.77 -23.65
CA ASN A 681 4.70 -14.67 -22.63
C ASN A 681 3.27 -14.30 -22.20
N ASP A 682 2.48 -13.64 -23.06
CA ASP A 682 1.08 -13.26 -22.79
C ASP A 682 0.26 -14.37 -22.11
N ALA A 683 0.40 -15.61 -22.60
CA ALA A 683 -0.31 -16.78 -22.10
C ALA A 683 0.06 -17.20 -20.67
N LEU A 684 1.22 -16.78 -20.16
CA LEU A 684 1.74 -17.06 -18.81
C LEU A 684 1.52 -15.89 -17.83
N LEU A 685 1.09 -14.72 -18.32
CA LEU A 685 0.79 -13.55 -17.50
C LEU A 685 -0.72 -13.30 -17.40
N HIS A 686 -1.43 -13.38 -18.54
CA HIS A 686 -2.85 -13.08 -18.58
C HIS A 686 -3.69 -14.22 -18.00
N GLY A 687 -4.55 -13.88 -17.03
CA GLY A 687 -5.41 -14.84 -16.33
C GLY A 687 -4.73 -15.60 -15.19
N TYR A 688 -3.45 -15.32 -14.94
CA TYR A 688 -2.71 -15.82 -13.78
C TYR A 688 -2.84 -14.83 -12.63
N GLU A 689 -3.17 -15.32 -11.44
CA GLU A 689 -3.45 -14.49 -10.26
C GLU A 689 -2.55 -14.89 -9.09
N ASP A 690 -2.41 -13.97 -8.12
CA ASP A 690 -1.55 -14.13 -6.95
C ASP A 690 -1.92 -15.40 -6.15
N ALA A 691 -0.95 -16.28 -5.96
CA ALA A 691 -1.08 -17.52 -5.19
C ALA A 691 -0.10 -17.56 -4.01
N ALA A 692 1.11 -17.02 -4.14
CA ALA A 692 2.06 -16.87 -3.04
C ALA A 692 3.09 -15.77 -3.31
N ALA A 693 3.65 -15.17 -2.27
CA ALA A 693 4.74 -14.19 -2.39
C ALA A 693 5.82 -14.41 -1.33
N ILE A 694 7.05 -14.71 -1.77
CA ILE A 694 8.18 -15.07 -0.91
C ILE A 694 9.37 -14.14 -1.18
N GLY A 695 10.03 -13.68 -0.13
CA GLY A 695 11.23 -12.84 -0.19
C GLY A 695 11.30 -11.81 0.95
N PRO A 696 12.41 -11.05 1.07
CA PRO A 696 12.62 -10.12 2.17
C PRO A 696 11.53 -9.04 2.30
N GLY A 697 10.93 -8.93 3.50
CA GLY A 697 9.87 -7.97 3.79
C GLY A 697 8.49 -8.30 3.18
N LEU A 698 8.35 -9.47 2.54
CA LEU A 698 7.06 -10.05 2.18
C LEU A 698 6.59 -10.97 3.30
N PHE A 699 5.28 -11.06 3.45
CA PHE A 699 4.64 -11.83 4.52
C PHE A 699 3.54 -12.69 3.90
N GLU A 700 3.75 -14.00 3.91
CA GLU A 700 2.83 -14.98 3.33
C GLU A 700 2.22 -15.85 4.42
N THR A 701 0.90 -15.76 4.58
CA THR A 701 0.16 -16.46 5.63
C THR A 701 -0.74 -17.57 5.09
N ARG A 702 -1.01 -17.60 3.78
CA ARG A 702 -2.00 -18.51 3.18
C ARG A 702 -1.55 -19.97 3.19
N TRP A 703 -0.25 -20.20 3.35
CA TRP A 703 0.39 -21.51 3.22
C TRP A 703 0.88 -22.11 4.54
N GLY A 704 0.84 -21.37 5.65
CA GLY A 704 1.46 -21.82 6.90
C GLY A 704 2.96 -22.09 6.69
N ARG A 705 3.42 -23.29 7.07
CA ARG A 705 4.81 -23.76 6.86
C ARG A 705 5.06 -24.43 5.51
N ASP A 706 3.99 -24.76 4.78
CA ASP A 706 4.04 -25.54 3.53
C ASP A 706 4.12 -24.63 2.31
N PHE A 707 5.12 -23.74 2.27
CA PHE A 707 5.26 -22.81 1.16
C PHE A 707 5.42 -23.55 -0.16
N PRO A 708 4.77 -23.08 -1.25
CA PRO A 708 4.95 -23.67 -2.57
C PRO A 708 6.39 -23.53 -3.07
N VAL A 709 7.06 -22.45 -2.65
CA VAL A 709 8.41 -22.10 -3.07
C VAL A 709 9.17 -21.51 -1.89
N VAL A 710 10.44 -21.86 -1.74
CA VAL A 710 11.40 -21.20 -0.85
C VAL A 710 12.66 -20.85 -1.65
N THR A 711 13.17 -19.63 -1.48
CA THR A 711 14.43 -19.19 -2.09
C THR A 711 15.59 -19.46 -1.13
N GLU A 712 16.57 -20.24 -1.57
CA GLU A 712 17.76 -20.56 -0.78
C GLU A 712 18.93 -19.65 -1.21
N GLU A 713 19.67 -19.11 -0.23
CA GLU A 713 20.93 -18.37 -0.46
C GLU A 713 20.80 -17.08 -1.31
N GLY A 714 19.90 -16.16 -0.93
CA GLY A 714 19.79 -14.88 -1.62
C GLY A 714 19.11 -13.80 -0.79
N ASP A 715 19.92 -13.01 -0.07
CA ASP A 715 19.49 -11.69 0.39
C ASP A 715 19.03 -10.93 -0.86
N ASP A 716 17.77 -10.48 -0.90
CA ASP A 716 17.13 -9.77 -2.02
C ASP A 716 16.73 -10.60 -3.28
N VAL A 717 16.40 -11.88 -3.14
CA VAL A 717 15.67 -12.65 -4.17
C VAL A 717 14.19 -12.80 -3.80
N TYR A 718 13.31 -12.67 -4.79
CA TYR A 718 11.87 -12.75 -4.61
C TYR A 718 11.24 -13.77 -5.55
N ALA A 719 10.26 -14.52 -5.03
CA ALA A 719 9.44 -15.46 -5.79
C ALA A 719 7.95 -15.12 -5.64
N PHE A 720 7.31 -14.74 -6.74
CA PHE A 720 5.87 -14.50 -6.79
C PHE A 720 5.20 -15.63 -7.56
N VAL A 721 4.48 -16.50 -6.86
CA VAL A 721 3.77 -17.65 -7.43
C VAL A 721 2.44 -17.18 -7.95
N ARG A 722 2.17 -17.48 -9.22
CA ARG A 722 0.89 -17.20 -9.86
C ARG A 722 0.30 -18.45 -10.48
N ALA A 723 -1.01 -18.60 -10.38
CA ALA A 723 -1.73 -19.72 -10.95
C ALA A 723 -3.01 -19.24 -11.64
N ARG A 724 -3.54 -20.04 -12.57
CA ARG A 724 -4.89 -19.81 -13.11
C ARG A 724 -5.93 -20.22 -12.06
N PRO A 725 -6.79 -19.30 -11.60
CA PRO A 725 -7.79 -19.63 -10.59
C PRO A 725 -8.68 -20.80 -11.01
N GLY A 726 -8.75 -21.84 -10.17
CA GLY A 726 -9.61 -23.00 -10.38
C GLY A 726 -9.16 -24.00 -11.46
N ASP A 727 -8.06 -23.76 -12.17
CA ASP A 727 -7.55 -24.66 -13.22
C ASP A 727 -6.39 -25.50 -12.69
N ALA A 728 -6.69 -26.75 -12.33
CA ALA A 728 -5.72 -27.69 -11.76
C ALA A 728 -4.71 -28.26 -12.78
N ASN A 729 -4.93 -28.02 -14.07
CA ASN A 729 -4.06 -28.54 -15.15
C ASN A 729 -3.23 -27.43 -15.81
N ALA A 730 -3.54 -26.17 -15.54
CA ALA A 730 -2.71 -25.07 -15.98
C ALA A 730 -1.34 -25.10 -15.29
N PRO A 731 -0.26 -24.67 -15.98
CA PRO A 731 1.02 -24.48 -15.33
C PRO A 731 0.90 -23.57 -14.11
N VAL A 732 1.80 -23.74 -13.15
CA VAL A 732 2.04 -22.73 -12.11
C VAL A 732 3.25 -21.91 -12.54
N VAL A 733 3.14 -20.58 -12.48
CA VAL A 733 4.19 -19.66 -12.95
C VAL A 733 4.80 -18.96 -11.76
N VAL A 734 6.06 -19.24 -11.46
CA VAL A 734 6.82 -18.56 -10.41
C VAL A 734 7.65 -17.45 -11.05
N HIS A 735 7.29 -16.20 -10.80
CA HIS A 735 8.10 -15.06 -11.20
C HIS A 735 9.28 -14.91 -10.23
N LEU A 736 10.49 -15.17 -10.73
CA LEU A 736 11.73 -15.01 -9.98
C LEU A 736 12.32 -13.65 -10.29
N ILE A 737 12.58 -12.87 -9.24
CA ILE A 737 13.13 -11.52 -9.33
C ILE A 737 14.41 -11.45 -8.51
N ASP A 738 15.50 -11.08 -9.16
CA ASP A 738 16.76 -10.77 -8.51
C ASP A 738 16.86 -9.26 -8.27
N TRP A 739 16.71 -8.87 -7.01
CA TRP A 739 16.72 -7.48 -6.59
C TRP A 739 18.12 -7.00 -6.17
N ARG A 740 19.12 -7.87 -6.19
CA ARG A 740 20.52 -7.52 -5.87
C ARG A 740 21.11 -6.59 -6.90
N ASP A 741 22.12 -5.83 -6.47
CA ASP A 741 22.90 -4.96 -7.35
C ASP A 741 23.75 -5.76 -8.35
N THR A 742 24.22 -6.93 -7.94
CA THR A 742 24.98 -7.88 -8.77
C THR A 742 24.32 -9.26 -8.70
N PRO A 743 23.48 -9.62 -9.69
CA PRO A 743 22.84 -10.92 -9.74
C PRO A 743 23.83 -12.08 -9.78
N THR A 744 23.54 -13.13 -9.00
CA THR A 744 24.32 -14.38 -8.95
C THR A 744 23.38 -15.59 -9.01
N PRO A 745 23.86 -16.78 -9.40
CA PRO A 745 23.04 -17.99 -9.35
C PRO A 745 22.52 -18.26 -7.93
N PHE A 746 21.33 -18.85 -7.80
CA PHE A 746 20.70 -19.20 -6.52
C PHE A 746 19.90 -20.50 -6.65
N ALA A 747 19.49 -21.09 -5.53
CA ALA A 747 18.66 -22.29 -5.51
C ALA A 747 17.23 -21.95 -5.09
N VAL A 748 16.27 -22.70 -5.62
CA VAL A 748 14.86 -22.59 -5.27
C VAL A 748 14.37 -23.99 -4.89
N ARG A 749 13.81 -24.11 -3.70
CA ARG A 749 13.11 -25.31 -3.23
C ARG A 749 11.63 -25.20 -3.57
N LEU A 750 11.08 -26.27 -4.09
CA LEU A 750 9.74 -26.37 -4.64
C LEU A 750 8.98 -27.47 -3.89
N ASN A 751 7.81 -27.15 -3.38
CA ASN A 751 6.89 -28.14 -2.81
C ASN A 751 5.97 -28.65 -3.95
N PRO A 752 6.23 -29.84 -4.53
CA PRO A 752 5.43 -30.36 -5.65
C PRO A 752 3.96 -30.56 -5.26
N GLU A 753 3.72 -30.89 -3.99
CA GLU A 753 2.39 -31.09 -3.48
C GLU A 753 1.57 -29.81 -3.57
N ALA A 754 2.14 -28.65 -3.22
CA ALA A 754 1.48 -27.35 -3.33
C ALA A 754 1.09 -26.96 -4.77
N PHE A 755 1.62 -27.64 -5.79
CA PHE A 755 1.29 -27.41 -7.19
C PHE A 755 0.28 -28.43 -7.73
N PHE A 756 0.68 -29.70 -7.81
CA PHE A 756 -0.04 -30.74 -8.54
C PHE A 756 -0.28 -32.02 -7.72
N GLY A 757 -0.01 -31.99 -6.40
CA GLY A 757 -0.16 -33.17 -5.55
C GLY A 757 0.87 -34.25 -5.86
N ASP A 758 0.43 -35.50 -5.98
CA ASP A 758 1.30 -36.66 -6.20
C ASP A 758 1.84 -36.77 -7.65
N LYS A 759 1.51 -35.80 -8.51
CA LYS A 759 1.92 -35.81 -9.91
C LYS A 759 3.40 -35.47 -10.07
N THR A 760 4.01 -36.00 -11.12
CA THR A 760 5.39 -35.64 -11.46
C THR A 760 5.40 -34.24 -12.03
N VAL A 761 6.33 -33.41 -11.60
CA VAL A 761 6.45 -32.02 -12.08
C VAL A 761 7.70 -31.82 -12.93
N GLY A 762 7.57 -30.97 -13.94
CA GLY A 762 8.66 -30.42 -14.73
C GLY A 762 8.87 -28.95 -14.42
N ALA A 763 10.08 -28.44 -14.67
CA ALA A 763 10.41 -27.03 -14.49
C ALA A 763 11.13 -26.46 -15.71
N THR A 764 10.58 -25.37 -16.27
CA THR A 764 11.13 -24.67 -17.43
C THR A 764 11.42 -23.23 -17.06
N LEU A 765 12.67 -22.80 -17.21
CA LEU A 765 13.06 -21.41 -17.02
C LEU A 765 12.87 -20.62 -18.30
N VAL A 766 12.05 -19.59 -18.24
CA VAL A 766 11.74 -18.68 -19.34
C VAL A 766 12.27 -17.30 -19.00
N ALA A 767 13.14 -16.74 -19.83
CA ALA A 767 13.87 -15.50 -19.55
C ALA A 767 13.81 -14.52 -20.74
N PRO A 768 13.94 -13.20 -20.50
CA PRO A 768 14.06 -12.22 -21.57
C PRO A 768 15.33 -12.49 -22.38
N VAL A 769 15.24 -12.29 -23.70
CA VAL A 769 16.41 -12.21 -24.57
C VAL A 769 16.96 -10.79 -24.49
N PRO A 770 18.30 -10.59 -24.47
CA PRO A 770 18.90 -9.26 -24.57
C PRO A 770 18.37 -8.47 -25.77
N TYR A 771 18.20 -7.16 -25.59
CA TYR A 771 17.65 -6.29 -26.61
C TYR A 771 18.51 -6.32 -27.89
N ASP A 772 17.84 -6.64 -29.01
CA ASP A 772 18.38 -6.53 -30.37
C ASP A 772 17.41 -5.71 -31.24
N PRO A 773 17.82 -4.53 -31.75
CA PRO A 773 16.90 -3.64 -32.48
C PRO A 773 16.20 -4.32 -33.66
N ALA A 774 16.93 -5.12 -34.44
CA ALA A 774 16.41 -5.78 -35.64
C ALA A 774 15.36 -6.84 -35.27
N ARG A 775 15.63 -7.65 -34.24
CA ARG A 775 14.70 -8.66 -33.74
C ARG A 775 13.43 -8.04 -33.18
N HIS A 776 13.54 -6.98 -32.38
CA HIS A 776 12.39 -6.26 -31.86
C HIS A 776 11.55 -5.64 -32.98
N GLN A 777 12.19 -4.99 -33.97
CA GLN A 777 11.49 -4.43 -35.12
C GLN A 777 10.78 -5.51 -35.95
N ALA A 778 11.40 -6.66 -36.17
CA ALA A 778 10.79 -7.78 -36.88
C ALA A 778 9.56 -8.33 -36.13
N ALA A 779 9.65 -8.49 -34.81
CA ALA A 779 8.53 -8.94 -33.99
C ALA A 779 7.35 -7.97 -34.04
N GLU A 780 7.59 -6.65 -33.94
CA GLU A 780 6.53 -5.65 -34.05
C GLU A 780 5.91 -5.62 -35.46
N ALA A 781 6.73 -5.67 -36.51
CA ALA A 781 6.24 -5.69 -37.88
C ALA A 781 5.34 -6.90 -38.16
N GLU A 782 5.73 -8.08 -37.66
CA GLU A 782 4.94 -9.30 -37.78
C GLU A 782 3.64 -9.21 -36.97
N ALA A 783 3.68 -8.69 -35.74
CA ALA A 783 2.49 -8.48 -34.92
C ALA A 783 1.48 -7.54 -35.60
N GLN A 784 1.97 -6.48 -36.25
CA GLN A 784 1.16 -5.54 -37.04
C GLN A 784 0.60 -6.18 -38.32
N ARG A 785 1.37 -7.06 -38.98
CA ARG A 785 0.90 -7.82 -40.14
C ARG A 785 -0.25 -8.76 -39.76
N LEU A 786 -0.07 -9.53 -38.69
CA LEU A 786 -1.09 -10.45 -38.15
C LEU A 786 -2.35 -9.69 -37.72
N ARG A 787 -2.19 -8.50 -37.11
CA ARG A 787 -3.30 -7.61 -36.77
C ARG A 787 -4.14 -7.24 -37.99
N LYS A 788 -3.49 -6.81 -39.07
CA LYS A 788 -4.18 -6.40 -40.31
C LYS A 788 -4.93 -7.57 -40.95
N MET A 789 -4.41 -8.79 -40.83
CA MET A 789 -5.06 -10.00 -41.35
C MET A 789 -6.29 -10.41 -40.54
N ALA A 790 -6.29 -10.20 -39.22
CA ALA A 790 -7.38 -10.58 -38.32
C ALA A 790 -8.63 -9.67 -38.40
N GLY A 791 -8.57 -8.57 -39.16
CA GLY A 791 -9.62 -7.54 -39.17
C GLY A 791 -9.56 -6.66 -37.91
N SER A 792 -10.45 -5.68 -37.80
CA SER A 792 -10.43 -4.60 -36.79
C SER A 792 -10.75 -5.02 -35.34
N ALA A 793 -10.33 -6.21 -34.92
CA ALA A 793 -10.43 -6.64 -33.53
C ALA A 793 -9.50 -5.78 -32.66
N GLN A 794 -10.09 -5.07 -31.68
CA GLN A 794 -9.36 -4.22 -30.72
C GLN A 794 -8.52 -5.04 -29.71
N SER A 795 -8.70 -6.36 -29.62
CA SER A 795 -8.00 -7.20 -28.65
C SER A 795 -6.74 -7.85 -29.22
N PHE A 796 -5.64 -7.78 -28.47
CA PHE A 796 -4.41 -8.51 -28.78
C PHE A 796 -4.66 -10.03 -28.76
N SER A 797 -4.54 -10.69 -29.91
CA SER A 797 -4.86 -12.12 -30.07
C SER A 797 -3.66 -13.02 -29.72
N PRO A 798 -3.90 -14.31 -29.38
CA PRO A 798 -2.81 -15.29 -29.19
C PRO A 798 -1.87 -15.40 -30.40
N GLU A 799 -2.41 -15.26 -31.62
CA GLU A 799 -1.62 -15.27 -32.85
C GLU A 799 -0.66 -14.08 -32.89
N GLN A 800 -1.10 -12.89 -32.47
CA GLN A 800 -0.22 -11.72 -32.39
C GLN A 800 0.84 -11.88 -31.29
N ALA A 801 0.53 -12.54 -30.18
CA ALA A 801 1.51 -12.87 -29.15
C ALA A 801 2.63 -13.75 -29.71
N SER A 802 2.31 -14.66 -30.64
CA SER A 802 3.29 -15.56 -31.27
C SER A 802 4.40 -14.82 -32.03
N ALA A 803 4.13 -13.62 -32.55
CA ALA A 803 5.13 -12.78 -33.24
C ALA A 803 6.30 -12.38 -32.32
N PHE A 804 6.05 -12.32 -31.01
CA PHE A 804 7.04 -11.92 -30.02
C PHE A 804 7.82 -13.11 -29.46
N LYS A 805 7.52 -14.35 -29.86
CA LYS A 805 8.14 -15.56 -29.28
C LYS A 805 9.68 -15.54 -29.30
N ALA A 806 10.28 -14.91 -30.32
CA ALA A 806 11.74 -14.77 -30.43
C ALA A 806 12.39 -13.82 -29.40
N LEU A 807 11.58 -13.07 -28.65
CA LEU A 807 12.02 -12.16 -27.56
C LEU A 807 12.03 -12.85 -26.20
N SER A 808 11.71 -14.14 -26.15
CA SER A 808 11.77 -15.01 -24.98
C SER A 808 12.62 -16.24 -25.29
N GLN A 809 13.32 -16.74 -24.29
CA GLN A 809 14.06 -18.00 -24.37
C GLN A 809 13.64 -18.93 -23.24
N ALA A 810 13.50 -20.22 -23.54
CA ALA A 810 13.09 -21.25 -22.58
C ALA A 810 14.18 -22.32 -22.47
N ARG A 811 14.39 -22.82 -21.25
CA ARG A 811 15.32 -23.91 -20.96
C ARG A 811 14.77 -24.79 -19.83
N ASP A 812 14.59 -26.07 -20.09
CA ASP A 812 14.27 -27.06 -19.08
C ASP A 812 15.38 -27.10 -18.01
N LEU A 813 14.97 -27.14 -16.74
CA LEU A 813 15.88 -27.27 -15.61
C LEU A 813 15.76 -28.68 -15.00
N ALA A 814 16.88 -29.19 -14.50
CA ALA A 814 16.89 -30.42 -13.73
C ALA A 814 16.31 -30.15 -12.34
N LEU A 815 15.40 -31.03 -11.91
CA LEU A 815 14.87 -31.07 -10.56
C LEU A 815 15.59 -32.17 -9.79
N VAL A 816 16.13 -31.81 -8.62
CA VAL A 816 16.82 -32.75 -7.73
C VAL A 816 15.95 -32.92 -6.49
N ALA A 817 15.60 -34.17 -6.17
CA ALA A 817 14.82 -34.44 -4.96
C ALA A 817 15.66 -34.17 -3.70
N ASP A 818 15.05 -33.51 -2.72
CA ASP A 818 15.59 -33.29 -1.39
C ASP A 818 14.45 -33.44 -0.36
N GLY A 819 14.38 -34.61 0.27
CA GLY A 819 13.22 -34.99 1.09
C GLY A 819 11.93 -35.05 0.25
N ASP A 820 10.89 -34.38 0.74
CA ASP A 820 9.59 -34.26 0.05
C ASP A 820 9.56 -33.09 -0.97
N ASP A 821 10.63 -32.31 -1.04
CA ASP A 821 10.75 -31.17 -1.94
C ASP A 821 11.64 -31.46 -3.15
N LEU A 822 11.57 -30.54 -4.12
CA LEU A 822 12.43 -30.52 -5.30
C LEU A 822 13.26 -29.25 -5.30
N VAL A 823 14.58 -29.39 -5.45
CA VAL A 823 15.51 -28.26 -5.56
C VAL A 823 15.86 -28.04 -7.03
N VAL A 824 15.81 -26.78 -7.45
CA VAL A 824 16.21 -26.32 -8.78
C VAL A 824 17.26 -25.22 -8.69
N ARG A 825 18.35 -25.34 -9.47
CA ARG A 825 19.38 -24.31 -9.56
C ARG A 825 19.03 -23.30 -10.66
N ILE A 826 18.91 -22.04 -10.26
CA ILE A 826 18.61 -20.92 -11.14
C ILE A 826 19.92 -20.20 -11.50
N PRO A 827 20.24 -19.99 -12.80
CA PRO A 827 21.38 -19.17 -13.20
C PRO A 827 21.15 -17.71 -12.77
N ALA A 828 22.18 -16.86 -12.82
CA ALA A 828 21.97 -15.43 -12.61
C ALA A 828 20.94 -14.87 -13.61
N ILE A 829 19.96 -14.10 -13.11
CA ILE A 829 18.88 -13.50 -13.91
C ILE A 829 18.94 -11.97 -13.80
N HIS A 830 18.53 -11.26 -14.86
CA HIS A 830 18.75 -9.81 -14.97
C HIS A 830 17.49 -9.02 -15.42
N PRO A 831 16.62 -8.59 -14.49
CA PRO A 831 16.46 -9.09 -13.12
C PRO A 831 15.39 -10.19 -13.02
N TRP A 832 14.83 -10.66 -14.15
CA TRP A 832 13.56 -11.40 -14.16
C TRP A 832 13.64 -12.69 -14.98
N ALA A 833 13.04 -13.75 -14.46
CA ALA A 833 12.66 -14.94 -15.20
C ALA A 833 11.32 -15.50 -14.70
N LEU A 834 10.68 -16.32 -15.51
CA LEU A 834 9.53 -17.16 -15.14
C LEU A 834 10.03 -18.59 -14.99
N LEU A 835 9.84 -19.19 -13.83
CA LEU A 835 9.98 -20.62 -13.63
C LEU A 835 8.58 -21.24 -13.78
N VAL A 836 8.35 -21.90 -14.91
CA VAL A 836 7.07 -22.53 -15.26
C VAL A 836 7.11 -23.96 -14.77
N ILE A 837 6.19 -24.30 -13.85
CA ILE A 837 6.03 -25.63 -13.28
C ILE A 837 4.83 -26.29 -13.95
N GLU A 838 5.04 -27.47 -14.53
CA GLU A 838 4.04 -28.21 -15.31
C GLU A 838 3.92 -29.65 -14.80
N ASP A 839 2.71 -30.19 -14.89
CA ASP A 839 2.43 -31.61 -14.74
C ASP A 839 3.06 -32.40 -15.90
N ARG A 840 3.80 -33.48 -15.60
CA ARG A 840 4.53 -34.31 -16.57
C ARG A 840 3.98 -35.72 -16.68
#